data_AF-A0A2H5FJY6-F1
#
_entry.id   AF-A0A2H5FJY6-F1
#
_cell.length_a   1.000
_cell.length_b   1.000
_cell.length_c   1.000
_cell.angle_alpha   90.00
_cell.angle_beta   90.00
_cell.angle_gamma   90.00
#
_symmetry.space_group_name_H-M   'P 1'
#
loop_
_entity.id
_entity.type
_entity.pdbx_description
1 polymer ?
#
loop_
_entity_poly.entity_id
_entity_poly.type
_entity_poly.pdbx_seq_one_letter_code
_entity_poly.pdbx_strand_id
1 'polypeptide(L)'
;MAGNFRVEEITPGPVSNSSGHEAYLKAIYKPTGNRIIYKKNKHGCADFSRLEVTFSQLARLFLLPNLTPSSHLVIDKDKNVLGLAIEHLSHVIAKKEGLEHPFYTLTDSQQLGCGYTKAKVNDSKDIPIYFLNSLPQGFYASLVAAEANDILTIDYESLASILSTSYTLEEDDLHKGNFGFYLVEKAGKPHAVFFKIDHDLMFVDSIMGFQTRRPFHLTHGAHAFDITVDDLMSLACLKNSCNSYWPTKFGYIANPFDNKEYRNYADIDAFASLSNNDAFIKAKWKSFYKHILIPTQLIEQTLKESRNIKKASDRAQVALVTQTLTARLARLRAVLFSIKEFRDYVSQLNEQETKALLKEILLPHSPNETLIQQVQESIVRYKQLCHEQFGFENGDTPLHTAIKMGEYRYEETISMFGQFINVKNKEGKTPLDVALERVHTFRNDQNVGKNAYFIMKHLLNNGARKTNLYKLSDIDSAVKAYRYSNPYMQEIRVSMSYGEFKRILRNIGEDHRFCLKFQKNLAVQCIKRFIEVNKQHPNFENRLLQLRDDINGYSADEESAGVKYIRQLRSKLWIIRQLRGLYGWTSTQWEINSTINQALAQHKAKEPGCFSFFSSKPQREHVNRVPELDNYSCLMMG
;
A
#
# COMPACT_ATOMS: atom_id res chain seq x y z
N MET A 1 -22.95 -0.57 9.11
CA MET A 1 -23.76 -0.66 7.87
C MET A 1 -22.96 -1.50 6.88
N ALA A 2 -23.51 -2.60 6.36
CA ALA A 2 -22.78 -3.51 5.46
C ALA A 2 -23.39 -3.42 4.06
N GLY A 3 -22.75 -2.67 3.16
CA GLY A 3 -23.15 -2.54 1.76
C GLY A 3 -22.92 -1.15 1.18
N ASN A 4 -22.89 -1.06 -0.15
CA ASN A 4 -22.91 0.21 -0.86
C ASN A 4 -24.23 0.95 -0.59
N PHE A 5 -24.17 2.27 -0.51
CA PHE A 5 -25.35 3.12 -0.38
C PHE A 5 -26.00 3.33 -1.73
N ARG A 6 -27.33 3.38 -1.76
CA ARG A 6 -28.06 3.84 -2.95
C ARG A 6 -28.28 5.34 -2.86
N VAL A 7 -28.05 6.05 -3.95
CA VAL A 7 -28.19 7.53 -3.97
C VAL A 7 -29.61 7.96 -3.61
N GLU A 8 -30.63 7.19 -4.02
CA GLU A 8 -32.03 7.46 -3.67
C GLU A 8 -32.35 7.30 -2.18
N GLU A 9 -31.45 6.70 -1.39
CA GLU A 9 -31.58 6.54 0.06
C GLU A 9 -30.87 7.66 0.84
N ILE A 10 -30.24 8.62 0.14
CA ILE A 10 -29.50 9.73 0.76
C ILE A 10 -30.28 11.03 0.60
N THR A 11 -30.40 11.79 1.68
CA THR A 11 -30.82 13.19 1.66
C THR A 11 -29.58 14.06 1.86
N PRO A 12 -29.05 14.74 0.82
CA PRO A 12 -27.74 15.38 0.87
C PRO A 12 -27.63 16.59 1.83
N GLY A 13 -28.69 17.37 2.02
CA GLY A 13 -28.56 18.68 2.70
C GLY A 13 -27.77 19.69 1.86
N PRO A 14 -27.26 20.79 2.45
CA PRO A 14 -26.56 21.84 1.71
C PRO A 14 -25.18 21.38 1.21
N VAL A 15 -24.83 21.82 0.00
CA VAL A 15 -23.50 21.62 -0.59
C VAL A 15 -22.45 22.37 0.22
N SER A 16 -21.31 21.72 0.43
CA SER A 16 -20.08 22.32 0.96
C SER A 16 -19.02 22.35 -0.14
N ASN A 17 -18.48 23.54 -0.39
CA ASN A 17 -17.38 23.76 -1.35
C ASN A 17 -16.00 23.79 -0.65
N SER A 18 -15.89 23.17 0.54
CA SER A 18 -14.68 23.20 1.37
C SER A 18 -13.58 22.22 0.92
N SER A 19 -13.86 21.40 -0.10
CA SER A 19 -12.99 20.35 -0.62
C SER A 19 -12.88 20.41 -2.14
N GLY A 20 -11.95 19.65 -2.72
CA GLY A 20 -11.77 19.56 -4.19
C GLY A 20 -12.89 18.81 -4.93
N HIS A 21 -13.94 18.37 -4.23
CA HIS A 21 -15.14 17.79 -4.80
C HIS A 21 -16.41 18.31 -4.11
N GLU A 22 -17.56 18.15 -4.76
CA GLU A 22 -18.85 18.51 -4.19
C GLU A 22 -19.18 17.56 -3.01
N ALA A 23 -19.22 18.11 -1.80
CA ALA A 23 -19.43 17.35 -0.57
C ALA A 23 -20.68 17.83 0.18
N TYR A 24 -21.31 16.91 0.90
CA TYR A 24 -22.53 17.13 1.67
C TYR A 24 -22.31 16.67 3.11
N LEU A 25 -21.89 17.61 3.96
CA LEU A 25 -21.47 17.32 5.34
C LEU A 25 -22.64 17.05 6.29
N LYS A 26 -23.86 17.38 5.88
CA LYS A 26 -25.10 17.22 6.68
C LYS A 26 -26.06 16.21 6.04
N ALA A 27 -25.52 15.23 5.31
CA ALA A 27 -26.32 14.24 4.63
C ALA A 27 -26.96 13.25 5.64
N ILE A 28 -28.13 12.74 5.31
CA ILE A 28 -28.89 11.79 6.14
C ILE A 28 -29.16 10.53 5.33
N TYR A 29 -28.88 9.37 5.94
CA TYR A 29 -29.25 8.08 5.39
C TYR A 29 -30.69 7.72 5.78
N LYS A 30 -31.63 7.84 4.83
CA LYS A 30 -33.09 7.75 5.07
C LYS A 30 -33.52 6.49 5.84
N PRO A 31 -33.02 5.28 5.54
CA PRO A 31 -33.50 4.06 6.20
C PRO A 31 -33.25 4.00 7.70
N THR A 32 -32.25 4.74 8.21
CA THR A 32 -31.89 4.74 9.64
C THR A 32 -32.03 6.12 10.29
N GLY A 33 -32.12 7.19 9.50
CA GLY A 33 -32.02 8.56 9.99
C GLY A 33 -30.61 8.96 10.45
N ASN A 34 -29.60 8.10 10.25
CA ASN A 34 -28.23 8.38 10.68
C ASN A 34 -27.59 9.50 9.86
N ARG A 35 -26.74 10.29 10.52
CA ARG A 35 -25.93 11.31 9.84
C ARG A 35 -24.77 10.64 9.11
N ILE A 36 -24.55 11.08 7.88
CA ILE A 36 -23.45 10.66 7.03
C ILE A 36 -22.82 11.88 6.34
N ILE A 37 -21.61 11.72 5.84
CA ILE A 37 -21.00 12.66 4.89
C ILE A 37 -21.08 12.02 3.52
N TYR A 38 -21.66 12.71 2.55
CA TYR A 38 -21.71 12.24 1.16
C TYR A 38 -20.78 13.07 0.28
N LYS A 39 -19.79 12.44 -0.35
CA LYS A 39 -18.87 13.05 -1.30
C LYS A 39 -19.17 12.54 -2.70
N LYS A 40 -19.40 13.42 -3.68
CA LYS A 40 -19.51 13.02 -5.10
C LYS A 40 -18.13 12.64 -5.66
N ASN A 41 -18.11 11.91 -6.77
CA ASN A 41 -16.88 11.59 -7.49
C ASN A 41 -16.01 12.84 -7.76
N LYS A 42 -14.77 12.81 -7.28
CA LYS A 42 -13.77 13.84 -7.56
C LYS A 42 -13.53 13.96 -9.05
N HIS A 43 -13.73 15.15 -9.61
CA HIS A 43 -13.67 15.41 -11.06
C HIS A 43 -14.59 14.52 -11.92
N GLY A 44 -15.66 13.96 -11.35
CA GLY A 44 -16.54 13.01 -12.03
C GLY A 44 -15.94 11.60 -12.23
N CYS A 45 -14.75 11.33 -11.70
CA CYS A 45 -14.07 10.04 -11.87
C CYS A 45 -14.36 9.09 -10.69
N ALA A 46 -14.99 7.96 -10.98
CA ALA A 46 -15.35 6.95 -9.99
C ALA A 46 -14.14 6.27 -9.32
N ASP A 47 -12.98 6.23 -9.99
CA ASP A 47 -11.79 5.55 -9.48
C ASP A 47 -11.23 6.21 -8.22
N PHE A 48 -11.36 7.54 -8.08
CA PHE A 48 -10.99 8.24 -6.85
C PHE A 48 -11.86 7.81 -5.67
N SER A 49 -13.17 7.71 -5.85
CA SER A 49 -14.08 7.24 -4.80
C SER A 49 -13.80 5.79 -4.41
N ARG A 50 -13.51 4.94 -5.40
CA ARG A 50 -13.09 3.55 -5.21
C ARG A 50 -11.81 3.45 -4.39
N LEU A 51 -10.81 4.28 -4.71
CA LEU A 51 -9.54 4.31 -4.00
C LEU A 51 -9.69 4.86 -2.58
N GLU A 52 -10.39 5.97 -2.38
CA GLU A 52 -10.63 6.56 -1.06
C GLU A 52 -11.36 5.59 -0.12
N VAL A 53 -12.38 4.87 -0.62
CA VAL A 53 -13.03 3.80 0.16
C VAL A 53 -12.04 2.69 0.49
N THR A 54 -11.22 2.26 -0.48
CA THR A 54 -10.22 1.19 -0.27
C THR A 54 -9.19 1.58 0.78
N PHE A 55 -8.65 2.80 0.68
CA PHE A 55 -7.67 3.34 1.61
C PHE A 55 -8.28 3.56 2.99
N SER A 56 -9.54 3.97 3.08
CA SER A 56 -10.25 4.08 4.36
C SER A 56 -10.45 2.73 5.05
N GLN A 57 -10.74 1.67 4.31
CA GLN A 57 -10.81 0.33 4.90
C GLN A 57 -9.45 -0.15 5.41
N LEU A 58 -8.37 0.12 4.68
CA LEU A 58 -7.01 -0.15 5.16
C LEU A 58 -6.66 0.71 6.38
N ALA A 59 -6.94 2.01 6.36
CA ALA A 59 -6.69 2.90 7.50
C ALA A 59 -7.35 2.37 8.77
N ARG A 60 -8.60 1.87 8.68
CA ARG A 60 -9.31 1.23 9.82
C ARG A 60 -8.61 -0.01 10.36
N LEU A 61 -7.96 -0.80 9.50
CA LEU A 61 -7.22 -1.99 9.90
C LEU A 61 -5.92 -1.62 10.66
N PHE A 62 -5.25 -0.56 10.23
CA PHE A 62 -3.97 -0.11 10.79
C PHE A 62 -4.14 0.76 12.04
N LEU A 63 -5.07 1.72 12.02
CA LEU A 63 -5.40 2.56 13.17
C LEU A 63 -5.92 1.75 14.36
N LEU A 64 -5.80 2.31 15.55
CA LEU A 64 -6.51 1.79 16.70
C LEU A 64 -8.03 1.77 16.42
N PRO A 65 -8.76 0.81 17.01
CA PRO A 65 -10.19 0.67 16.76
C PRO A 65 -10.94 1.97 17.01
N ASN A 66 -11.84 2.30 16.08
CA ASN A 66 -12.74 3.45 16.16
C ASN A 66 -12.04 4.84 16.21
N LEU A 67 -10.85 4.98 15.59
CA LEU A 67 -10.22 6.30 15.38
C LEU A 67 -10.51 6.94 14.01
N THR A 68 -11.27 6.24 13.16
CA THR A 68 -11.75 6.76 11.87
C THR A 68 -13.10 6.13 11.51
N PRO A 69 -14.00 6.84 10.83
CA PRO A 69 -15.27 6.30 10.38
C PRO A 69 -15.13 5.27 9.26
N SER A 70 -16.20 4.49 9.08
CA SER A 70 -16.37 3.60 7.93
C SER A 70 -16.87 4.37 6.70
N SER A 71 -16.44 3.92 5.51
CA SER A 71 -16.84 4.52 4.22
C SER A 71 -17.24 3.45 3.21
N HIS A 72 -18.27 3.73 2.41
CA HIS A 72 -18.74 2.84 1.35
C HIS A 72 -19.10 3.63 0.09
N LEU A 73 -19.15 2.94 -1.05
CA LEU A 73 -19.51 3.58 -2.32
C LEU A 73 -21.00 3.97 -2.34
N VAL A 74 -21.29 5.05 -3.04
CA VAL A 74 -22.65 5.47 -3.41
C VAL A 74 -22.88 5.10 -4.86
N ILE A 75 -23.95 4.35 -5.13
CA ILE A 75 -24.28 3.85 -6.46
C ILE A 75 -25.69 4.27 -6.89
N ASP A 76 -25.91 4.30 -8.20
CA ASP A 76 -27.24 4.42 -8.81
C ASP A 76 -27.89 3.05 -9.07
N LYS A 77 -29.08 3.07 -9.70
CA LYS A 77 -29.84 1.87 -10.07
C LYS A 77 -29.10 0.96 -11.05
N ASP A 78 -28.23 1.53 -11.89
CA ASP A 78 -27.43 0.84 -12.90
C ASP A 78 -26.07 0.36 -12.35
N LYS A 79 -25.82 0.57 -11.04
CA LYS A 79 -24.59 0.23 -10.33
C LYS A 79 -23.37 1.05 -10.78
N ASN A 80 -23.61 2.21 -11.39
CA ASN A 80 -22.55 3.21 -11.58
C ASN A 80 -22.21 3.83 -10.23
N VAL A 81 -20.93 4.10 -10.01
CA VAL A 81 -20.46 4.76 -8.78
C VAL A 81 -20.59 6.26 -8.96
N LEU A 82 -21.35 6.92 -8.09
CA LEU A 82 -21.59 8.37 -8.09
C LEU A 82 -20.72 9.11 -7.06
N GLY A 83 -20.17 8.38 -6.09
CA GLY A 83 -19.38 8.94 -5.01
C GLY A 83 -19.16 7.93 -3.89
N LEU A 84 -19.00 8.44 -2.67
CA LEU A 84 -18.88 7.65 -1.46
C LEU A 84 -19.59 8.33 -0.28
N ALA A 85 -20.02 7.52 0.68
CA ALA A 85 -20.64 7.97 1.91
C ALA A 85 -19.83 7.48 3.11
N ILE A 86 -19.65 8.36 4.09
CA ILE A 86 -18.85 8.15 5.29
C ILE A 86 -19.79 8.26 6.50
N GLU A 87 -19.68 7.32 7.42
CA GLU A 87 -20.35 7.40 8.72
C GLU A 87 -19.92 8.67 9.47
N HIS A 88 -20.86 9.36 10.12
CA HIS A 88 -20.48 10.54 10.91
C HIS A 88 -19.59 10.11 12.09
N LEU A 89 -18.47 10.81 12.28
CA LEU A 89 -17.44 10.49 13.26
C LEU A 89 -18.00 10.34 14.68
N SER A 90 -19.02 11.11 15.03
CA SER A 90 -19.61 11.07 16.36
C SER A 90 -20.25 9.70 16.71
N HIS A 91 -20.75 8.95 15.72
CA HIS A 91 -21.21 7.57 15.94
C HIS A 91 -20.05 6.62 16.26
N VAL A 92 -18.89 6.87 15.65
CA VAL A 92 -17.67 6.07 15.86
C VAL A 92 -17.08 6.36 17.25
N ILE A 93 -17.08 7.63 17.68
CA ILE A 93 -16.67 8.02 19.02
C ILE A 93 -17.61 7.42 20.06
N ALA A 94 -18.93 7.50 19.86
CA ALA A 94 -19.91 6.89 20.76
C ALA A 94 -19.71 5.36 20.88
N LYS A 95 -19.32 4.68 19.79
CA LYS A 95 -18.98 3.25 19.83
C LYS A 95 -17.70 2.96 20.61
N LYS A 96 -16.71 3.87 20.57
CA LYS A 96 -15.44 3.72 21.28
C LYS A 96 -15.58 3.98 22.77
N GLU A 97 -16.24 5.07 23.14
CA GLU A 97 -16.28 5.57 24.51
C GLU A 97 -17.57 5.19 25.26
N GLY A 98 -18.64 4.88 24.55
CA GLY A 98 -19.99 4.89 25.13
C GLY A 98 -20.48 6.33 25.38
N LEU A 99 -21.73 6.44 25.83
CA LEU A 99 -22.33 7.72 26.24
C LEU A 99 -22.47 7.85 27.77
N GLU A 100 -22.07 6.80 28.51
CA GLU A 100 -22.11 6.77 29.98
C GLU A 100 -21.02 7.66 30.59
N HIS A 101 -19.92 7.88 29.87
CA HIS A 101 -18.85 8.75 30.31
C HIS A 101 -19.11 10.20 29.89
N PRO A 102 -18.89 11.17 30.79
CA PRO A 102 -18.99 12.58 30.44
C PRO A 102 -17.97 12.98 29.37
N PHE A 103 -18.42 13.82 28.45
CA PHE A 103 -17.55 14.52 27.51
C PHE A 103 -17.26 15.93 28.03
N TYR A 104 -16.32 16.63 27.40
CA TYR A 104 -15.99 18.01 27.73
C TYR A 104 -16.03 18.90 26.49
N THR A 105 -16.55 20.11 26.68
CA THR A 105 -16.57 21.17 25.69
C THR A 105 -15.53 22.22 26.06
N LEU A 106 -14.76 22.72 25.09
CA LEU A 106 -13.87 23.87 25.31
C LEU A 106 -14.68 25.14 25.61
N THR A 107 -14.31 25.89 26.65
CA THR A 107 -15.05 27.10 27.08
C THR A 107 -14.99 28.24 26.07
N ASP A 108 -13.85 28.42 25.41
CA ASP A 108 -13.68 29.36 24.29
C ASP A 108 -12.73 28.74 23.26
N SER A 109 -13.29 28.09 22.25
CA SER A 109 -12.51 27.44 21.18
C SER A 109 -11.85 28.43 20.21
N GLN A 110 -12.12 29.73 20.33
CA GLN A 110 -11.50 30.78 19.51
C GLN A 110 -10.28 31.41 20.20
N GLN A 111 -10.03 31.10 21.47
CA GLN A 111 -8.86 31.60 22.22
C GLN A 111 -7.79 30.51 22.40
N LEU A 112 -6.54 30.94 22.56
CA LEU A 112 -5.47 30.03 23.00
C LEU A 112 -5.72 29.65 24.46
N GLY A 113 -6.04 28.38 24.71
CA GLY A 113 -6.21 27.82 26.04
C GLY A 113 -7.02 26.53 26.03
N CYS A 114 -6.95 25.76 27.11
CA CYS A 114 -7.64 24.47 27.24
C CYS A 114 -8.70 24.50 28.34
N GLY A 115 -9.32 25.66 28.59
CA GLY A 115 -10.47 25.76 29.50
C GLY A 115 -11.60 24.86 29.00
N TYR A 116 -12.27 24.14 29.91
CA TYR A 116 -13.30 23.18 29.57
C TYR A 116 -14.48 23.21 30.54
N THR A 117 -15.63 22.79 30.05
CA THR A 117 -16.83 22.51 30.85
C THR A 117 -17.32 21.10 30.57
N LYS A 118 -17.86 20.46 31.60
CA LYS A 118 -18.42 19.12 31.51
C LYS A 118 -19.70 19.16 30.67
N ALA A 119 -19.78 18.33 29.65
CA ALA A 119 -20.90 18.23 28.72
C ALA A 119 -21.64 16.91 28.93
N LYS A 120 -22.95 16.99 29.21
CA LYS A 120 -23.81 15.81 29.26
C LYS A 120 -24.31 15.48 27.86
N VAL A 121 -23.82 14.37 27.30
CA VAL A 121 -24.14 13.92 25.94
C VAL A 121 -25.18 12.81 26.03
N ASN A 122 -26.40 13.05 25.55
CA ASN A 122 -27.48 12.03 25.54
C ASN A 122 -27.63 11.36 24.16
N ASP A 123 -27.28 12.04 23.07
CA ASP A 123 -27.19 11.48 21.71
C ASP A 123 -25.76 11.64 21.19
N SER A 124 -25.27 10.62 20.50
CA SER A 124 -23.99 10.64 19.78
C SER A 124 -23.76 11.91 18.93
N LYS A 125 -24.80 12.57 18.43
CA LYS A 125 -24.71 13.80 17.61
C LYS A 125 -24.23 15.01 18.40
N ASP A 126 -24.34 14.96 19.72
CA ASP A 126 -24.01 16.07 20.63
C ASP A 126 -22.58 15.97 21.17
N ILE A 127 -21.81 14.96 20.76
CA ILE A 127 -20.39 14.79 21.13
C ILE A 127 -19.59 15.99 20.58
N PRO A 128 -18.89 16.76 21.43
CA PRO A 128 -18.00 17.83 20.99
C PRO A 128 -16.77 17.26 20.26
N ILE A 129 -16.53 17.75 19.04
CA ILE A 129 -15.45 17.28 18.16
C ILE A 129 -14.70 18.50 17.64
N TYR A 130 -13.37 18.47 17.73
CA TYR A 130 -12.52 19.60 17.35
C TYR A 130 -11.51 19.18 16.28
N PHE A 131 -11.54 19.82 15.12
CA PHE A 131 -10.48 19.72 14.12
C PHE A 131 -9.41 20.78 14.39
N LEU A 132 -8.14 20.45 14.19
CA LEU A 132 -7.06 21.38 14.51
C LEU A 132 -7.08 22.65 13.65
N ASN A 133 -7.62 22.59 12.42
CA ASN A 133 -7.76 23.78 11.57
C ASN A 133 -8.88 24.73 12.02
N SER A 134 -9.81 24.24 12.84
CA SER A 134 -10.91 25.03 13.41
C SER A 134 -10.55 25.73 14.72
N LEU A 135 -9.33 25.49 15.23
CA LEU A 135 -8.80 26.07 16.45
C LEU A 135 -7.68 27.08 16.11
N PRO A 136 -7.34 27.99 17.04
CA PRO A 136 -6.22 28.90 16.87
C PRO A 136 -4.90 28.17 16.56
N GLN A 137 -4.05 28.79 15.76
CA GLN A 137 -2.68 28.32 15.55
C GLN A 137 -1.93 28.32 16.89
N GLY A 138 -1.18 27.26 17.22
CA GLY A 138 -0.55 27.10 18.54
C GLY A 138 -1.40 26.34 19.56
N PHE A 139 -2.63 25.94 19.22
CA PHE A 139 -3.51 25.25 20.17
C PHE A 139 -2.98 23.89 20.63
N TYR A 140 -2.27 23.14 19.78
CA TYR A 140 -1.70 21.86 20.20
C TYR A 140 -0.61 22.08 21.25
N ALA A 141 0.19 23.13 21.12
CA ALA A 141 1.14 23.53 22.16
C ALA A 141 0.44 23.85 23.49
N SER A 142 -0.71 24.53 23.45
CA SER A 142 -1.54 24.77 24.64
C SER A 142 -2.05 23.47 25.26
N LEU A 143 -2.42 22.48 24.44
CA LEU A 143 -2.87 21.16 24.92
C LEU A 143 -1.75 20.42 25.65
N VAL A 144 -0.53 20.44 25.11
CA VAL A 144 0.67 19.86 25.74
C VAL A 144 1.01 20.60 27.04
N ALA A 145 0.94 21.94 27.05
CA ALA A 145 1.14 22.72 28.26
C ALA A 145 0.07 22.42 29.33
N ALA A 146 -1.19 22.21 28.93
CA ALA A 146 -2.26 21.83 29.84
C ALA A 146 -2.04 20.44 30.46
N GLU A 147 -1.53 19.48 29.71
CA GLU A 147 -1.10 18.19 30.28
C GLU A 147 0.03 18.36 31.28
N ALA A 148 1.07 19.14 30.94
CA ALA A 148 2.21 19.38 31.83
C ALA A 148 1.82 20.05 33.15
N ASN A 149 0.74 20.84 33.15
CA ASN A 149 0.16 21.47 34.34
C ASN A 149 -0.92 20.62 35.02
N ASP A 150 -1.04 19.35 34.67
CA ASP A 150 -2.03 18.42 35.21
C ASP A 150 -3.49 18.91 35.06
N ILE A 151 -3.79 19.70 34.03
CA ILE A 151 -5.16 20.18 33.72
C ILE A 151 -5.96 19.09 32.98
N LEU A 152 -5.31 18.39 32.05
CA LEU A 152 -5.89 17.28 31.28
C LEU A 152 -4.83 16.19 31.05
N THR A 153 -5.16 15.16 30.28
CA THR A 153 -4.22 14.12 29.82
C THR A 153 -4.35 13.90 28.32
N ILE A 154 -3.28 13.46 27.67
CA ILE A 154 -3.25 13.18 26.22
C ILE A 154 -3.22 11.66 25.97
N ASP A 155 -4.06 11.20 25.05
CA ASP A 155 -4.01 9.83 24.55
C ASP A 155 -2.87 9.67 23.53
N TYR A 156 -1.67 9.42 24.03
CA TYR A 156 -0.50 9.16 23.18
C TYR A 156 -0.62 7.90 22.33
N GLU A 157 -1.48 6.92 22.70
CA GLU A 157 -1.75 5.76 21.85
C GLU A 157 -2.51 6.16 20.58
N SER A 158 -3.54 6.99 20.72
CA SER A 158 -4.28 7.51 19.56
C SER A 158 -3.39 8.33 18.61
N LEU A 159 -2.53 9.18 19.17
CA LEU A 159 -1.61 10.03 18.43
C LEU A 159 -0.55 9.21 17.68
N ALA A 160 0.08 8.25 18.38
CA ALA A 160 1.08 7.36 17.79
C ALA A 160 0.48 6.47 16.71
N SER A 161 -0.77 6.01 16.89
CA SER A 161 -1.49 5.20 15.91
C SER A 161 -1.73 5.97 14.60
N ILE A 162 -2.15 7.24 14.72
CA ILE A 162 -2.35 8.13 13.57
C ILE A 162 -1.05 8.34 12.80
N LEU A 163 0.01 8.81 13.46
CA LEU A 163 1.28 9.09 12.80
C LEU A 163 1.91 7.83 12.19
N SER A 164 1.91 6.72 12.93
CA SER A 164 2.47 5.47 12.43
C SER A 164 1.70 4.95 11.21
N THR A 165 0.37 5.10 11.20
CA THR A 165 -0.48 4.64 10.09
C THR A 165 -0.26 5.50 8.85
N SER A 166 -0.26 6.83 9.03
CA SER A 166 0.03 7.79 7.96
C SER A 166 1.39 7.54 7.31
N TYR A 167 2.43 7.26 8.11
CA TYR A 167 3.75 6.92 7.59
C TYR A 167 3.77 5.57 6.87
N THR A 168 3.10 4.55 7.45
CA THR A 168 3.05 3.19 6.89
C THR A 168 2.36 3.19 5.53
N LEU A 169 1.25 3.92 5.40
CA LEU A 169 0.42 3.99 4.20
C LEU A 169 0.80 5.14 3.25
N GLU A 170 1.98 5.76 3.40
CA GLU A 170 2.51 6.81 2.51
C GLU A 170 1.51 7.97 2.30
N GLU A 171 0.90 8.44 3.39
CA GLU A 171 -0.10 9.51 3.34
C GLU A 171 0.53 10.89 3.22
N ASP A 172 0.15 11.64 2.19
CA ASP A 172 0.69 12.97 1.90
C ASP A 172 -0.30 14.10 2.22
N ASP A 173 -1.35 13.85 3.01
CA ASP A 173 -2.41 14.82 3.29
C ASP A 173 -2.87 14.87 4.76
N LEU A 174 -1.93 14.65 5.70
CA LEU A 174 -2.19 14.74 7.15
C LEU A 174 -2.21 16.20 7.64
N HIS A 175 -3.02 17.03 7.00
CA HIS A 175 -3.19 18.45 7.35
C HIS A 175 -4.15 18.65 8.52
N LYS A 176 -4.16 19.83 9.14
CA LYS A 176 -4.97 20.14 10.34
C LYS A 176 -6.49 19.97 10.18
N GLY A 177 -7.01 19.94 8.95
CA GLY A 177 -8.43 19.64 8.67
C GLY A 177 -8.81 18.16 8.63
N ASN A 178 -7.83 17.25 8.59
CA ASN A 178 -8.02 15.79 8.54
C ASN A 178 -7.68 15.13 9.88
N PHE A 179 -7.32 15.95 10.87
CA PHE A 179 -6.76 15.55 12.15
C PHE A 179 -7.41 16.37 13.26
N GLY A 180 -7.89 15.69 14.30
CA GLY A 180 -8.66 16.32 15.37
C GLY A 180 -8.69 15.50 16.63
N PHE A 181 -9.41 15.99 17.64
CA PHE A 181 -9.58 15.33 18.92
C PHE A 181 -10.95 15.60 19.54
N TYR A 182 -11.29 14.80 20.55
CA TYR A 182 -12.39 15.04 21.47
C TYR A 182 -11.89 14.89 22.91
N LEU A 183 -12.65 15.42 23.86
CA LEU A 183 -12.35 15.32 25.30
C LEU A 183 -13.38 14.43 25.98
N VAL A 184 -12.92 13.38 26.66
CA VAL A 184 -13.76 12.44 27.41
C VAL A 184 -13.19 12.22 28.80
N GLU A 185 -14.03 11.92 29.78
CA GLU A 185 -13.58 11.60 31.14
C GLU A 185 -12.88 10.23 31.18
N LYS A 186 -11.62 10.22 31.64
CA LYS A 186 -10.89 9.01 32.03
C LYS A 186 -10.25 9.24 33.38
N ALA A 187 -10.41 8.30 34.30
CA ALA A 187 -9.90 8.39 35.67
C ALA A 187 -10.25 9.73 36.36
N GLY A 188 -11.47 10.25 36.14
CA GLY A 188 -11.96 11.48 36.75
C GLY A 188 -11.43 12.79 36.13
N LYS A 189 -10.71 12.72 35.02
CA LYS A 189 -10.06 13.86 34.38
C LYS A 189 -10.37 13.92 32.87
N PRO A 190 -10.39 15.12 32.24
CA PRO A 190 -10.47 15.20 30.79
C PRO A 190 -9.26 14.54 30.12
N HIS A 191 -9.55 13.74 29.12
CA HIS A 191 -8.59 13.01 28.32
C HIS A 191 -8.79 13.33 26.84
N ALA A 192 -7.74 13.84 26.18
CA ALA A 192 -7.75 14.22 24.78
C ALA A 192 -7.42 13.01 23.91
N VAL A 193 -8.43 12.53 23.18
CA VAL A 193 -8.31 11.39 22.27
C VAL A 193 -8.35 11.87 20.84
N PHE A 194 -7.35 11.46 20.04
CA PHE A 194 -7.19 11.93 18.68
C PHE A 194 -7.82 10.98 17.67
N PHE A 195 -8.32 11.54 16.57
CA PHE A 195 -8.85 10.81 15.44
C PHE A 195 -8.34 11.42 14.14
N LYS A 196 -8.50 10.68 13.05
CA LYS A 196 -8.26 11.21 11.71
C LYS A 196 -9.37 10.81 10.74
N ILE A 197 -9.50 11.59 9.67
CA ILE A 197 -10.43 11.35 8.56
C ILE A 197 -9.73 11.65 7.25
N ASP A 198 -10.45 11.41 6.15
CA ASP A 198 -10.04 11.70 4.77
C ASP A 198 -8.76 10.97 4.34
N HIS A 199 -8.92 9.98 3.46
CA HIS A 199 -7.85 9.08 3.08
C HIS A 199 -7.66 9.04 1.55
N ASP A 200 -8.01 10.13 0.87
CA ASP A 200 -7.93 10.21 -0.59
C ASP A 200 -6.49 10.26 -1.13
N LEU A 201 -5.50 10.56 -0.28
CA LEU A 201 -4.08 10.73 -0.59
C LEU A 201 -3.15 9.78 0.19
N MET A 202 -3.49 8.48 0.18
CA MET A 202 -2.60 7.39 0.64
C MET A 202 -1.88 6.72 -0.53
N PHE A 203 -0.82 5.95 -0.23
CA PHE A 203 0.00 5.26 -1.23
C PHE A 203 0.52 6.22 -2.28
N VAL A 204 0.99 7.39 -1.85
CA VAL A 204 1.34 8.49 -2.75
C VAL A 204 2.54 8.16 -3.61
N ASP A 205 3.50 7.39 -3.11
CA ASP A 205 4.63 6.94 -3.95
C ASP A 205 4.26 5.84 -4.94
N SER A 206 3.29 5.00 -4.59
CA SER A 206 3.06 3.70 -5.21
C SER A 206 1.79 3.60 -6.07
N ILE A 207 0.77 4.40 -5.76
CA ILE A 207 -0.53 4.43 -6.46
C ILE A 207 -0.95 5.87 -6.79
N MET A 208 -1.14 6.72 -5.78
CA MET A 208 -1.75 8.04 -5.98
C MET A 208 -0.85 9.04 -6.69
N GLY A 209 0.47 8.85 -6.62
CA GLY A 209 1.45 9.63 -7.39
C GLY A 209 1.44 9.34 -8.90
N PHE A 210 0.63 8.40 -9.37
CA PHE A 210 0.35 8.20 -10.79
C PHE A 210 -0.98 8.84 -11.25
N GLN A 211 -1.82 9.28 -10.30
CA GLN A 211 -3.18 9.77 -10.58
C GLN A 211 -3.39 11.23 -10.21
N THR A 212 -2.67 11.70 -9.20
CA THR A 212 -2.79 13.07 -8.68
C THR A 212 -1.53 13.86 -9.01
N ARG A 213 -1.73 15.14 -9.33
CA ARG A 213 -0.63 16.09 -9.63
C ARG A 213 -0.58 17.12 -8.52
N ARG A 214 0.55 17.17 -7.80
CA ARG A 214 0.87 18.24 -6.86
C ARG A 214 2.19 18.89 -7.30
N PRO A 215 2.29 20.23 -7.33
CA PRO A 215 3.49 20.91 -7.85
C PRO A 215 4.80 20.46 -7.18
N PHE A 216 4.79 20.26 -5.86
CA PHE A 216 5.96 19.84 -5.09
C PHE A 216 6.46 18.43 -5.44
N HIS A 217 5.58 17.53 -5.88
CA HIS A 217 5.96 16.18 -6.31
C HIS A 217 6.92 16.17 -7.51
N LEU A 218 6.96 17.22 -8.34
CA LEU A 218 7.89 17.31 -9.46
C LEU A 218 9.35 17.43 -9.01
N THR A 219 9.59 17.89 -7.78
CA THR A 219 10.93 18.01 -7.19
C THR A 219 11.34 16.78 -6.38
N HIS A 220 10.44 15.83 -6.18
CA HIS A 220 10.70 14.63 -5.39
C HIS A 220 11.62 13.65 -6.15
N GLY A 221 12.66 13.20 -5.46
CA GLY A 221 13.56 12.16 -5.94
C GLY A 221 12.95 10.75 -5.87
N ALA A 222 13.69 9.76 -6.37
CA ALA A 222 13.31 8.34 -6.38
C ALA A 222 13.16 7.71 -4.99
N HIS A 223 13.57 8.42 -3.93
CA HIS A 223 13.63 7.97 -2.54
C HIS A 223 12.73 8.79 -1.62
N ALA A 224 11.81 9.58 -2.18
CA ALA A 224 11.02 10.58 -1.43
C ALA A 224 10.10 9.98 -0.35
N PHE A 225 9.76 8.70 -0.39
CA PHE A 225 8.90 8.06 0.62
C PHE A 225 9.53 6.78 1.19
N ASP A 226 10.84 6.65 1.06
CA ASP A 226 11.60 5.51 1.54
C ASP A 226 11.45 5.34 3.06
N ILE A 227 11.29 4.10 3.54
CA ILE A 227 11.33 3.80 4.97
C ILE A 227 12.78 3.83 5.45
N THR A 228 13.06 4.70 6.42
CA THR A 228 14.42 4.89 6.96
C THR A 228 14.47 4.70 8.47
N VAL A 229 15.64 4.34 8.99
CA VAL A 229 15.86 4.23 10.44
C VAL A 229 15.61 5.57 11.12
N ASP A 230 16.12 6.66 10.54
CA ASP A 230 15.97 8.01 11.10
C ASP A 230 14.51 8.43 11.26
N ASP A 231 13.68 8.20 10.24
CA ASP A 231 12.26 8.54 10.28
C ASP A 231 11.51 7.67 11.30
N LEU A 232 11.81 6.37 11.40
CA LEU A 232 11.14 5.50 12.39
C LEU A 232 11.55 5.86 13.83
N MET A 233 12.82 6.23 14.05
CA MET A 233 13.30 6.72 15.34
C MET A 233 12.64 8.06 15.68
N SER A 234 12.59 8.98 14.71
CA SER A 234 12.12 10.36 14.87
C SER A 234 10.74 10.57 14.24
N LEU A 235 9.79 9.64 14.37
CA LEU A 235 8.52 9.65 13.61
C LEU A 235 7.78 11.00 13.63
N ALA A 236 7.80 11.69 14.77
CA ALA A 236 7.19 13.01 14.86
C ALA A 236 7.88 14.04 13.96
N CYS A 237 9.20 13.95 13.78
CA CYS A 237 10.05 14.80 12.94
C CYS A 237 10.72 14.00 11.80
N LEU A 238 9.98 13.83 10.69
CA LEU A 238 10.48 13.12 9.51
C LEU A 238 11.67 13.86 8.89
N LYS A 239 12.80 13.16 8.71
CA LYS A 239 14.02 13.71 8.13
C LYS A 239 14.12 13.42 6.64
N ASN A 240 13.70 12.23 6.22
CA ASN A 240 13.94 11.73 4.85
C ASN A 240 12.65 11.71 4.03
N SER A 241 11.55 11.22 4.60
CA SER A 241 10.28 11.13 3.87
C SER A 241 9.71 12.51 3.55
N CYS A 242 9.25 12.71 2.31
CA CYS A 242 8.78 13.96 1.74
C CYS A 242 7.26 14.20 1.91
N ASN A 243 6.63 13.60 2.93
CA ASN A 243 5.22 13.90 3.25
C ASN A 243 5.06 15.40 3.49
N SER A 244 4.22 16.07 2.71
CA SER A 244 4.16 17.53 2.62
C SER A 244 3.37 18.11 3.79
N TYR A 245 2.24 17.49 4.11
CA TYR A 245 1.42 17.85 5.25
C TYR A 245 1.74 16.92 6.43
N TRP A 246 2.86 17.19 7.10
CA TRP A 246 3.26 16.50 8.32
C TRP A 246 3.37 17.51 9.48
N PRO A 247 2.96 17.18 10.72
CA PRO A 247 2.85 18.17 11.80
C PRO A 247 4.09 19.01 12.10
N THR A 248 5.28 18.47 11.85
CA THR A 248 6.57 19.15 12.09
C THR A 248 7.20 19.75 10.83
N LYS A 249 6.51 19.69 9.68
CA LYS A 249 6.96 20.36 8.46
C LYS A 249 6.24 21.68 8.30
N PHE A 250 7.02 22.75 8.28
CA PHE A 250 6.52 24.09 8.09
C PHE A 250 5.91 24.24 6.68
N GLY A 251 4.62 24.57 6.60
CA GLY A 251 3.93 24.85 5.35
C GLY A 251 4.28 26.24 4.81
N TYR A 252 4.74 26.32 3.56
CA TYR A 252 4.98 27.60 2.88
C TYR A 252 3.69 28.09 2.21
N ILE A 253 3.47 29.40 2.25
CA ILE A 253 2.19 30.09 1.96
C ILE A 253 1.69 29.79 0.53
N ALA A 254 0.78 28.82 0.40
CA ALA A 254 -0.05 28.67 -0.80
C ALA A 254 -1.35 29.49 -0.71
N ASN A 255 -1.91 29.64 0.51
CA ASN A 255 -3.07 30.49 0.81
C ASN A 255 -2.99 31.02 2.26
N PRO A 256 -2.85 32.33 2.49
CA PRO A 256 -2.73 32.91 3.83
C PRO A 256 -4.01 32.80 4.67
N PHE A 257 -5.16 32.55 4.04
CA PHE A 257 -6.45 32.42 4.72
C PHE A 257 -6.83 30.97 5.06
N ASP A 258 -6.03 29.98 4.63
CA ASP A 258 -6.24 28.57 4.96
C ASP A 258 -5.44 28.18 6.21
N ASN A 259 -6.14 27.63 7.22
CA ASN A 259 -5.58 27.17 8.49
C ASN A 259 -5.23 25.67 8.49
N LYS A 260 -5.29 24.99 7.33
CA LYS A 260 -4.98 23.56 7.21
C LYS A 260 -3.48 23.24 7.37
N GLU A 261 -2.60 24.16 7.05
CA GLU A 261 -1.14 23.95 7.14
C GLU A 261 -0.58 24.18 8.55
N TYR A 262 0.54 23.50 8.85
CA TYR A 262 1.30 23.71 10.08
C TYR A 262 2.26 24.90 9.90
N ARG A 263 1.93 26.04 10.52
CA ARG A 263 2.67 27.31 10.35
C ARG A 263 3.09 27.96 11.68
N ASN A 264 2.83 27.31 12.80
CA ASN A 264 3.14 27.82 14.12
C ASN A 264 4.29 27.02 14.73
N TYR A 265 5.37 27.71 15.09
CA TYR A 265 6.55 27.05 15.66
C TYR A 265 6.26 26.39 17.01
N ALA A 266 5.39 26.95 17.86
CA ALA A 266 5.03 26.31 19.12
C ALA A 266 4.31 24.97 18.89
N ASP A 267 3.38 24.88 17.93
CA ASP A 267 2.76 23.60 17.55
C ASP A 267 3.82 22.62 17.02
N ILE A 268 4.70 23.09 16.11
CA ILE A 268 5.76 22.26 15.51
C ILE A 268 6.70 21.72 16.58
N ASP A 269 7.14 22.56 17.52
CA ASP A 269 8.03 22.19 18.61
C ASP A 269 7.32 21.23 19.59
N ALA A 270 6.04 21.46 19.87
CA ALA A 270 5.22 20.57 20.69
C ALA A 270 5.09 19.18 20.03
N PHE A 271 4.83 19.09 18.73
CA PHE A 271 4.85 17.81 18.02
C PHE A 271 6.24 17.19 17.99
N ALA A 272 7.29 17.98 17.75
CA ALA A 272 8.67 17.47 17.74
C ALA A 272 9.07 16.87 19.09
N SER A 273 8.58 17.43 20.20
CA SER A 273 8.84 16.96 21.57
C SER A 273 8.36 15.52 21.84
N LEU A 274 7.39 15.02 21.05
CA LEU A 274 6.94 13.62 21.12
C LEU A 274 8.09 12.62 20.93
N SER A 275 9.15 13.03 20.22
CA SER A 275 10.35 12.20 20.00
C SER A 275 11.09 11.86 21.29
N ASN A 276 10.83 12.61 22.38
CA ASN A 276 11.41 12.42 23.71
C ASN A 276 10.37 12.02 24.78
N ASN A 277 9.14 11.69 24.37
CA ASN A 277 8.07 11.30 25.29
C ASN A 277 7.98 9.77 25.35
N ASP A 278 8.26 9.17 26.51
CA ASP A 278 8.32 7.71 26.68
C ASP A 278 6.99 7.00 26.37
N ALA A 279 5.86 7.60 26.77
CA ALA A 279 4.53 7.05 26.50
C ALA A 279 4.24 7.01 24.99
N PHE A 280 4.57 8.09 24.28
CA PHE A 280 4.48 8.15 22.83
C PHE A 280 5.44 7.18 22.14
N ILE A 281 6.70 7.08 22.58
CA ILE A 281 7.68 6.15 21.99
C ILE A 281 7.21 4.70 22.14
N LYS A 282 6.72 4.32 23.33
CA LYS A 282 6.16 2.98 23.57
C LYS A 282 4.94 2.73 22.66
N ALA A 283 4.02 3.68 22.59
CA ALA A 283 2.83 3.59 21.74
C ALA A 283 3.14 3.54 20.23
N LYS A 284 4.19 4.24 19.79
CA LYS A 284 4.73 4.20 18.43
C LYS A 284 5.24 2.81 18.10
N TRP A 285 6.05 2.21 18.96
CA TRP A 285 6.54 0.84 18.75
C TRP A 285 5.42 -0.19 18.77
N LYS A 286 4.43 -0.04 19.66
CA LYS A 286 3.20 -0.84 19.63
C LYS A 286 2.48 -0.74 18.29
N SER A 287 2.28 0.47 17.79
CA SER A 287 1.60 0.73 16.51
C SER A 287 2.35 0.11 15.33
N PHE A 288 3.67 0.35 15.22
CA PHE A 288 4.46 -0.26 14.17
C PHE A 288 4.50 -1.78 14.25
N TYR A 289 4.60 -2.35 15.46
CA TYR A 289 4.56 -3.79 15.65
C TYR A 289 3.22 -4.38 15.21
N LYS A 290 2.11 -3.74 15.58
CA LYS A 290 0.77 -4.07 15.07
C LYS A 290 0.77 -4.13 13.54
N HIS A 291 1.27 -3.09 12.88
CA HIS A 291 1.24 -2.98 11.41
C HIS A 291 1.94 -4.13 10.72
N ILE A 292 3.10 -4.52 11.22
CA ILE A 292 3.90 -5.59 10.60
C ILE A 292 3.42 -7.00 10.91
N LEU A 293 2.54 -7.15 11.91
CA LEU A 293 1.89 -8.40 12.27
C LEU A 293 0.59 -8.65 11.51
N ILE A 294 0.01 -7.64 10.85
CA ILE A 294 -1.20 -7.80 10.03
C ILE A 294 -0.91 -8.79 8.88
N PRO A 295 -1.59 -9.94 8.82
CA PRO A 295 -1.37 -10.92 7.75
C PRO A 295 -1.88 -10.42 6.40
N THR A 296 -1.23 -10.85 5.31
CA THR A 296 -1.69 -10.55 3.93
C THR A 296 -3.12 -11.03 3.70
N GLN A 297 -3.52 -12.15 4.29
CA GLN A 297 -4.87 -12.70 4.21
C GLN A 297 -5.91 -11.74 4.81
N LEU A 298 -5.58 -11.07 5.93
CA LEU A 298 -6.47 -10.09 6.55
C LEU A 298 -6.57 -8.81 5.70
N ILE A 299 -5.45 -8.34 5.15
CA ILE A 299 -5.43 -7.24 4.17
C ILE A 299 -6.37 -7.55 3.00
N GLU A 300 -6.25 -8.74 2.40
CA GLU A 300 -7.10 -9.14 1.30
C GLU A 300 -8.58 -9.21 1.68
N GLN A 301 -8.90 -9.77 2.86
CA GLN A 301 -10.29 -9.81 3.36
C GLN A 301 -10.87 -8.40 3.47
N THR A 302 -10.14 -7.48 4.11
CA THR A 302 -10.55 -6.08 4.25
C THR A 302 -10.72 -5.39 2.90
N LEU A 303 -9.83 -5.61 1.93
CA LEU A 303 -9.95 -5.03 0.60
C LEU A 303 -11.17 -5.58 -0.16
N LYS A 304 -11.51 -6.86 0.04
CA LYS A 304 -12.66 -7.52 -0.61
C LYS A 304 -14.00 -7.04 -0.06
N GLU A 305 -14.08 -6.52 1.16
CA GLU A 305 -15.34 -6.01 1.77
C GLU A 305 -15.99 -4.88 0.96
N SER A 306 -15.18 -4.06 0.28
CA SER A 306 -15.66 -2.91 -0.51
C SER A 306 -15.72 -3.17 -2.03
N ARG A 307 -15.53 -4.42 -2.47
CA ARG A 307 -15.28 -4.77 -3.88
C ARG A 307 -16.10 -5.96 -4.36
N ASN A 308 -16.45 -5.95 -5.65
CA ASN A 308 -17.08 -7.11 -6.27
C ASN A 308 -16.02 -8.03 -6.88
N ILE A 309 -15.60 -9.05 -6.13
CA ILE A 309 -14.58 -10.02 -6.57
C ILE A 309 -14.98 -10.85 -7.80
N LYS A 310 -16.24 -10.79 -8.26
CA LYS A 310 -16.65 -11.37 -9.55
C LYS A 310 -16.17 -10.53 -10.73
N LYS A 311 -16.01 -9.21 -10.58
CA LYS A 311 -15.44 -8.31 -11.59
C LYS A 311 -13.92 -8.45 -11.63
N ALA A 312 -13.36 -8.55 -12.83
CA ALA A 312 -11.93 -8.70 -13.04
C ALA A 312 -11.17 -7.41 -12.71
N SER A 313 -11.74 -6.26 -13.04
CA SER A 313 -11.19 -4.94 -12.69
C SER A 313 -11.01 -4.76 -11.18
N ASP A 314 -12.05 -5.08 -10.40
CA ASP A 314 -12.00 -5.02 -8.93
C ASP A 314 -10.96 -5.99 -8.35
N ARG A 315 -10.86 -7.23 -8.87
CA ARG A 315 -9.81 -8.19 -8.43
C ARG A 315 -8.40 -7.67 -8.73
N ALA A 316 -8.18 -7.13 -9.94
CA ALA A 316 -6.89 -6.58 -10.33
C ALA A 316 -6.49 -5.39 -9.44
N GLN A 317 -7.46 -4.56 -9.03
CA GLN A 317 -7.21 -3.47 -8.09
C GLN A 317 -6.90 -3.98 -6.68
N VAL A 318 -7.61 -4.99 -6.18
CA VAL A 318 -7.25 -5.65 -4.91
C VAL A 318 -5.82 -6.18 -4.99
N ALA A 319 -5.46 -6.89 -6.06
CA ALA A 319 -4.11 -7.43 -6.25
C ALA A 319 -3.04 -6.33 -6.28
N LEU A 320 -3.28 -5.21 -6.97
CA LEU A 320 -2.38 -4.05 -7.00
C LEU A 320 -2.12 -3.50 -5.58
N VAL A 321 -3.18 -3.27 -4.80
CA VAL A 321 -3.08 -2.69 -3.46
C VAL A 321 -2.43 -3.68 -2.51
N THR A 322 -2.82 -4.96 -2.54
CA THR A 322 -2.20 -6.02 -1.72
C THR A 322 -0.72 -6.17 -2.02
N GLN A 323 -0.32 -6.16 -3.31
CA GLN A 323 1.08 -6.24 -3.71
C GLN A 323 1.88 -5.06 -3.17
N THR A 324 1.35 -3.85 -3.34
CA THR A 324 1.97 -2.61 -2.89
C THR A 324 2.16 -2.60 -1.37
N LEU A 325 1.11 -2.93 -0.62
CA LEU A 325 1.17 -2.96 0.84
C LEU A 325 2.08 -4.08 1.35
N THR A 326 2.04 -5.27 0.73
CA THR A 326 2.93 -6.39 1.10
C THR A 326 4.41 -5.99 0.93
N ALA A 327 4.75 -5.34 -0.19
CA ALA A 327 6.10 -4.82 -0.40
C ALA A 327 6.48 -3.74 0.64
N ARG A 328 5.56 -2.83 0.94
CA ARG A 328 5.76 -1.77 1.95
C ARG A 328 5.98 -2.33 3.35
N LEU A 329 5.19 -3.32 3.77
CA LEU A 329 5.32 -3.96 5.08
C LEU A 329 6.60 -4.79 5.19
N ALA A 330 7.03 -5.46 4.13
CA ALA A 330 8.31 -6.18 4.13
C ALA A 330 9.50 -5.21 4.33
N ARG A 331 9.45 -4.03 3.68
CA ARG A 331 10.43 -2.96 3.90
C ARG A 331 10.36 -2.43 5.34
N LEU A 332 9.15 -2.20 5.85
CA LEU A 332 8.95 -1.71 7.22
C LEU A 332 9.53 -2.69 8.25
N ARG A 333 9.26 -3.99 8.11
CA ARG A 333 9.86 -5.05 8.94
C ARG A 333 11.37 -5.02 8.88
N ALA A 334 11.94 -4.98 7.68
CA ALA A 334 13.38 -4.99 7.50
C ALA A 334 14.06 -3.82 8.23
N VAL A 335 13.50 -2.61 8.12
CA VAL A 335 14.06 -1.44 8.80
C VAL A 335 13.81 -1.50 10.31
N LEU A 336 12.60 -1.82 10.76
CA LEU A 336 12.27 -1.91 12.19
C LEU A 336 13.20 -2.89 12.93
N PHE A 337 13.38 -4.10 12.41
CA PHE A 337 14.26 -5.08 13.06
C PHE A 337 15.76 -4.76 12.94
N SER A 338 16.16 -3.79 12.12
CA SER A 338 17.54 -3.26 12.12
C SER A 338 17.80 -2.33 13.31
N ILE A 339 16.75 -1.78 13.90
CA ILE A 339 16.79 -0.85 15.05
C ILE A 339 16.85 -1.64 16.35
N LYS A 340 17.82 -1.35 17.21
CA LYS A 340 18.01 -2.06 18.48
C LYS A 340 16.84 -1.81 19.44
N GLU A 341 16.42 -0.56 19.57
CA GLU A 341 15.35 -0.10 20.46
C GLU A 341 14.03 -0.80 20.15
N PHE A 342 13.74 -1.04 18.87
CA PHE A 342 12.55 -1.81 18.47
C PHE A 342 12.68 -3.29 18.80
N ARG A 343 13.86 -3.90 18.61
CA ARG A 343 14.10 -5.30 19.02
C ARG A 343 13.95 -5.47 20.54
N ASP A 344 14.48 -4.53 21.31
CA ASP A 344 14.35 -4.50 22.77
C ASP A 344 12.87 -4.42 23.17
N TYR A 345 12.09 -3.53 22.55
CA TYR A 345 10.64 -3.44 22.75
C TYR A 345 9.94 -4.78 22.47
N VAL A 346 10.19 -5.42 21.32
CA VAL A 346 9.57 -6.71 20.96
C VAL A 346 9.93 -7.81 21.96
N SER A 347 11.17 -7.81 22.44
CA SER A 347 11.68 -8.80 23.41
C SER A 347 11.05 -8.65 24.79
N GLN A 348 10.73 -7.42 25.19
CA GLN A 348 10.19 -7.09 26.51
C GLN A 348 8.66 -7.22 26.60
N LEU A 349 7.95 -7.42 25.47
CA LEU A 349 6.50 -7.57 25.45
C LEU A 349 6.02 -8.72 26.34
N ASN A 350 5.17 -8.41 27.31
CA ASN A 350 4.59 -9.44 28.18
C ASN A 350 3.37 -10.13 27.54
N GLU A 351 2.83 -11.16 28.21
CA GLU A 351 1.70 -11.94 27.70
C GLU A 351 0.41 -11.10 27.59
N GLN A 352 0.16 -10.19 28.54
CA GLN A 352 -1.02 -9.33 28.53
C GLN A 352 -0.98 -8.33 27.36
N GLU A 353 0.17 -7.70 27.13
CA GLU A 353 0.40 -6.81 25.99
C GLU A 353 0.26 -7.56 24.66
N THR A 354 0.77 -8.80 24.60
CA THR A 354 0.62 -9.68 23.43
C THR A 354 -0.86 -10.01 23.15
N LYS A 355 -1.63 -10.35 24.18
CA LYS A 355 -3.08 -10.62 24.07
C LYS A 355 -3.86 -9.37 23.64
N ALA A 356 -3.52 -8.20 24.18
CA ALA A 356 -4.13 -6.93 23.80
C ALA A 356 -3.88 -6.62 22.31
N LEU A 357 -2.63 -6.78 21.85
CA LEU A 357 -2.26 -6.57 20.45
C LEU A 357 -2.99 -7.53 19.51
N LEU A 358 -3.11 -8.80 19.88
CA LEU A 358 -3.85 -9.79 19.11
C LEU A 358 -5.33 -9.38 18.94
N LYS A 359 -5.97 -8.91 20.01
CA LYS A 359 -7.35 -8.42 19.99
C LYS A 359 -7.52 -7.15 19.16
N GLU A 360 -6.51 -6.27 19.15
CA GLU A 360 -6.50 -5.06 18.33
C GLU A 360 -6.36 -5.36 16.82
N ILE A 361 -5.60 -6.38 16.45
CA ILE A 361 -5.44 -6.82 15.05
C ILE A 361 -6.69 -7.58 14.58
N LEU A 362 -7.16 -8.51 15.41
CA LEU A 362 -8.25 -9.44 15.08
C LEU A 362 -9.52 -9.01 15.82
N LEU A 363 -10.17 -7.97 15.28
CA LEU A 363 -11.44 -7.47 15.80
C LEU A 363 -12.46 -8.62 15.96
N PRO A 364 -13.32 -8.59 17.00
CA PRO A 364 -14.07 -9.76 17.50
C PRO A 364 -15.17 -10.34 16.58
N HIS A 365 -15.32 -9.89 15.33
CA HIS A 365 -16.47 -10.25 14.48
C HIS A 365 -16.22 -11.35 13.44
N SER A 366 -15.07 -12.01 13.44
CA SER A 366 -14.93 -13.33 12.80
C SER A 366 -13.66 -14.02 13.32
N PRO A 367 -13.74 -14.88 14.35
CA PRO A 367 -12.58 -15.61 14.85
C PRO A 367 -12.18 -16.65 13.80
N ASN A 368 -11.32 -16.23 12.89
CA ASN A 368 -10.64 -17.16 12.00
C ASN A 368 -9.43 -17.69 12.77
N GLU A 369 -9.56 -18.91 13.31
CA GLU A 369 -8.49 -19.59 14.06
C GLU A 369 -7.17 -19.60 13.30
N THR A 370 -7.20 -19.72 11.97
CA THR A 370 -6.01 -19.65 11.12
C THR A 370 -5.34 -18.28 11.17
N LEU A 371 -6.10 -17.18 11.18
CA LEU A 371 -5.52 -15.83 11.30
C LEU A 371 -4.93 -15.60 12.70
N ILE A 372 -5.62 -16.09 13.74
CA ILE A 372 -5.12 -16.03 15.13
C ILE A 372 -3.77 -16.73 15.22
N GLN A 373 -3.70 -17.97 14.71
CA GLN A 373 -2.49 -18.76 14.69
C GLN A 373 -1.37 -18.07 13.91
N GLN A 374 -1.65 -17.53 12.72
CA GLN A 374 -0.64 -16.81 11.90
C GLN A 374 -0.02 -15.61 12.63
N VAL A 375 -0.84 -14.82 13.32
CA VAL A 375 -0.36 -13.67 14.09
C VAL A 375 0.47 -14.14 15.28
N GLN A 376 -0.01 -15.15 16.01
CA GLN A 376 0.72 -15.73 17.15
C GLN A 376 2.08 -16.33 16.75
N GLU A 377 2.12 -17.11 15.67
CA GLU A 377 3.36 -17.66 15.10
C GLU A 377 4.33 -16.56 14.69
N SER A 378 3.82 -15.46 14.11
CA SER A 378 4.64 -14.30 13.76
C SER A 378 5.25 -13.65 15.00
N ILE A 379 4.47 -13.47 16.08
CA ILE A 379 4.97 -12.90 17.34
C ILE A 379 6.05 -13.77 17.95
N VAL A 380 5.81 -15.09 18.04
CA VAL A 380 6.77 -16.06 18.58
C VAL A 380 8.06 -16.02 17.76
N ARG A 381 7.94 -16.05 16.43
CA ARG A 381 9.07 -16.02 15.51
C ARG A 381 9.90 -14.74 15.66
N TYR A 382 9.26 -13.58 15.74
CA TYR A 382 10.00 -12.32 15.89
C TYR A 382 10.69 -12.21 17.24
N LYS A 383 10.05 -12.66 18.33
CA LYS A 383 10.70 -12.74 19.65
C LYS A 383 11.91 -13.68 19.63
N GLN A 384 11.78 -14.86 19.03
CA GLN A 384 12.90 -15.79 18.85
C GLN A 384 14.06 -15.15 18.09
N LEU A 385 13.78 -14.51 16.96
CA LEU A 385 14.80 -13.79 16.18
C LEU A 385 15.46 -12.64 16.95
N CYS A 386 14.83 -12.05 17.96
CA CYS A 386 15.48 -11.04 18.81
C CYS A 386 16.44 -11.63 19.86
N HIS A 387 16.36 -12.93 20.17
CA HIS A 387 17.13 -13.58 21.23
C HIS A 387 18.16 -14.62 20.74
N GLU A 388 17.91 -15.25 19.60
CA GLU A 388 18.74 -16.37 19.12
C GLU A 388 20.13 -15.93 18.63
N GLN A 389 21.12 -16.81 18.80
CA GLN A 389 22.50 -16.65 18.30
C GLN A 389 22.60 -16.52 16.76
N PHE A 390 21.55 -16.91 16.04
CA PHE A 390 21.42 -16.71 14.58
C PHE A 390 20.24 -15.80 14.25
N GLY A 391 19.76 -15.02 15.23
CA GLY A 391 18.72 -14.03 15.11
C GLY A 391 19.25 -12.71 14.55
N PHE A 392 18.72 -11.59 15.03
CA PHE A 392 19.17 -10.25 14.68
C PHE A 392 20.41 -9.86 15.48
N GLU A 393 21.40 -9.31 14.77
CA GLU A 393 22.65 -8.86 15.37
C GLU A 393 22.75 -7.34 15.39
N ASN A 394 23.56 -6.82 16.31
CA ASN A 394 23.86 -5.41 16.31
C ASN A 394 24.57 -5.00 15.02
N GLY A 395 24.17 -3.87 14.45
CA GLY A 395 24.69 -3.39 13.16
C GLY A 395 24.15 -4.14 11.94
N ASP A 396 23.20 -5.07 12.10
CA ASP A 396 22.44 -5.60 10.96
C ASP A 396 21.77 -4.44 10.22
N THR A 397 22.07 -4.30 8.94
CA THR A 397 21.35 -3.38 8.05
C THR A 397 19.98 -3.96 7.69
N PRO A 398 19.04 -3.15 7.15
CA PRO A 398 17.77 -3.67 6.65
C PRO A 398 17.91 -4.79 5.61
N LEU A 399 19.04 -4.85 4.88
CA LEU A 399 19.30 -5.94 3.94
C LEU A 399 19.63 -7.26 4.66
N HIS A 400 20.35 -7.21 5.79
CA HIS A 400 20.59 -8.40 6.62
C HIS A 400 19.27 -8.93 7.21
N THR A 401 18.48 -8.04 7.80
CA THR A 401 17.23 -8.41 8.46
C THR A 401 16.22 -9.02 7.50
N ALA A 402 16.08 -8.48 6.27
CA ALA A 402 15.23 -9.05 5.23
C ALA A 402 15.58 -10.51 4.90
N ILE A 403 16.88 -10.84 4.85
CA ILE A 403 17.37 -12.21 4.61
C ILE A 403 17.10 -13.10 5.82
N LYS A 404 17.39 -12.63 7.05
CA LYS A 404 17.18 -13.38 8.30
C LYS A 404 15.71 -13.73 8.53
N MET A 405 14.80 -12.81 8.19
CA MET A 405 13.36 -13.06 8.24
C MET A 405 12.83 -13.90 7.08
N GLY A 406 13.64 -14.22 6.06
CA GLY A 406 13.16 -14.94 4.87
C GLY A 406 12.14 -14.14 4.07
N GLU A 407 12.24 -12.81 4.09
CA GLU A 407 11.35 -11.87 3.40
C GLU A 407 12.09 -11.11 2.29
N TYR A 408 13.11 -11.74 1.71
CA TYR A 408 13.86 -11.14 0.62
C TYR A 408 13.02 -11.10 -0.67
N ARG A 409 12.67 -9.91 -1.15
CA ARG A 409 11.79 -9.66 -2.32
C ARG A 409 12.55 -9.21 -3.56
N TYR A 410 13.80 -9.65 -3.72
CA TYR A 410 14.60 -9.47 -4.94
C TYR A 410 14.74 -8.01 -5.38
N GLU A 411 14.20 -7.64 -6.54
CA GLU A 411 14.32 -6.29 -7.08
C GLU A 411 13.70 -5.25 -6.15
N GLU A 412 12.65 -5.59 -5.39
CA GLU A 412 12.05 -4.67 -4.41
C GLU A 412 12.97 -4.43 -3.20
N THR A 413 13.73 -5.44 -2.78
CA THR A 413 14.68 -5.34 -1.66
C THR A 413 15.96 -4.63 -2.08
N ILE A 414 16.55 -4.98 -3.23
CA ILE A 414 17.77 -4.31 -3.73
C ILE A 414 17.51 -2.86 -4.12
N SER A 415 16.35 -2.56 -4.69
CA SER A 415 16.00 -1.18 -5.04
C SER A 415 15.89 -0.24 -3.84
N MET A 416 15.75 -0.79 -2.63
CA MET A 416 15.58 -0.05 -1.39
C MET A 416 16.84 -0.07 -0.51
N PHE A 417 17.52 -1.22 -0.45
CA PHE A 417 18.60 -1.48 0.50
C PHE A 417 19.92 -1.88 -0.18
N GLY A 418 20.00 -1.74 -1.51
CA GLY A 418 21.18 -2.11 -2.30
C GLY A 418 22.45 -1.39 -1.87
N GLN A 419 22.35 -0.18 -1.32
CA GLN A 419 23.47 0.55 -0.73
C GLN A 419 24.15 -0.22 0.42
N PHE A 420 23.47 -1.17 1.04
CA PHE A 420 23.98 -1.99 2.14
C PHE A 420 24.56 -3.34 1.69
N ILE A 421 24.65 -3.63 0.39
CA ILE A 421 24.95 -4.97 -0.14
C ILE A 421 26.31 -5.55 0.28
N ASN A 422 27.26 -4.67 0.63
CA ASN A 422 28.60 -5.05 1.11
C ASN A 422 28.91 -4.53 2.52
N VAL A 423 27.92 -3.95 3.21
CA VAL A 423 28.10 -3.43 4.58
C VAL A 423 28.16 -4.61 5.54
N LYS A 424 29.11 -4.56 6.47
CA LYS A 424 29.25 -5.57 7.52
C LYS A 424 28.49 -5.17 8.77
N ASN A 425 27.81 -6.12 9.41
CA ASN A 425 27.29 -5.93 10.77
C ASN A 425 28.43 -5.98 11.81
N LYS A 426 28.11 -5.88 13.11
CA LYS A 426 29.13 -5.90 14.17
C LYS A 426 29.89 -7.23 14.28
N GLU A 427 29.30 -8.33 13.81
CA GLU A 427 29.96 -9.65 13.70
C GLU A 427 30.86 -9.76 12.45
N GLY A 428 31.01 -8.69 11.67
CA GLY A 428 31.83 -8.69 10.47
C GLY A 428 31.20 -9.40 9.26
N LYS A 429 29.93 -9.81 9.36
CA LYS A 429 29.18 -10.51 8.30
C LYS A 429 28.52 -9.52 7.35
N THR A 430 28.61 -9.80 6.06
CA THR A 430 27.85 -9.10 5.00
C THR A 430 26.49 -9.77 4.77
N PRO A 431 25.56 -9.16 4.01
CA PRO A 431 24.32 -9.81 3.62
C PRO A 431 24.54 -11.12 2.85
N LEU A 432 25.62 -11.23 2.08
CA LEU A 432 26.00 -12.47 1.38
C LEU A 432 26.39 -13.57 2.38
N ASP A 433 27.14 -13.24 3.43
CA ASP A 433 27.52 -14.18 4.49
C ASP A 433 26.27 -14.67 5.24
N VAL A 434 25.34 -13.76 5.56
CA VAL A 434 24.07 -14.13 6.19
C VAL A 434 23.22 -15.03 5.28
N ALA A 435 23.18 -14.78 3.97
CA ALA A 435 22.48 -15.68 3.05
C ALA A 435 23.12 -17.08 2.98
N LEU A 436 24.45 -17.16 3.09
CA LEU A 436 25.19 -18.42 3.13
C LEU A 436 24.85 -19.24 4.37
N GLU A 437 24.78 -18.62 5.55
CA GLU A 437 24.42 -19.29 6.80
C GLU A 437 23.01 -19.92 6.76
N ARG A 438 22.13 -19.38 5.92
CA ARG A 438 20.74 -19.84 5.78
C ARG A 438 20.55 -21.03 4.84
N VAL A 439 21.60 -21.51 4.17
CA VAL A 439 21.52 -22.66 3.25
C VAL A 439 20.92 -23.90 3.94
N HIS A 440 21.25 -24.14 5.21
CA HIS A 440 20.72 -25.27 5.97
C HIS A 440 19.31 -25.01 6.51
N THR A 441 19.01 -23.78 6.93
CA THR A 441 17.71 -23.41 7.51
C THR A 441 16.57 -23.50 6.52
N PHE A 442 16.80 -23.16 5.24
CA PHE A 442 15.76 -23.09 4.21
C PHE A 442 15.88 -24.19 3.15
N ARG A 443 16.58 -25.29 3.47
CA ARG A 443 16.78 -26.40 2.55
C ARG A 443 15.42 -26.96 2.15
N ASN A 444 15.07 -26.82 0.86
CA ASN A 444 13.81 -27.23 0.22
C ASN A 444 12.59 -26.29 0.40
N ASP A 445 12.76 -25.07 0.93
CA ASP A 445 11.65 -24.11 0.97
C ASP A 445 11.33 -23.61 -0.45
N GLN A 446 10.06 -23.79 -0.85
CA GLN A 446 9.55 -23.35 -2.16
C GLN A 446 9.28 -21.84 -2.20
N ASN A 447 9.31 -21.15 -1.04
CA ASN A 447 9.20 -19.71 -0.97
C ASN A 447 10.49 -19.06 -1.50
N VAL A 448 10.32 -18.31 -2.58
CA VAL A 448 11.40 -17.60 -3.25
C VAL A 448 12.20 -16.72 -2.27
N GLY A 449 11.57 -16.07 -1.29
CA GLY A 449 12.22 -15.17 -0.33
C GLY A 449 13.05 -15.88 0.75
N LYS A 450 12.97 -17.21 0.82
CA LYS A 450 13.75 -18.06 1.73
C LYS A 450 14.81 -18.88 0.98
N ASN A 451 14.86 -18.83 -0.35
CA ASN A 451 15.79 -19.66 -1.09
C ASN A 451 17.23 -19.10 -1.06
N ALA A 452 18.08 -19.64 -0.19
CA ALA A 452 19.44 -19.15 0.03
C ALA A 452 20.28 -19.10 -1.26
N TYR A 453 20.25 -20.14 -2.10
CA TYR A 453 20.97 -20.16 -3.38
C TYR A 453 20.52 -19.04 -4.30
N PHE A 454 19.22 -18.82 -4.40
CA PHE A 454 18.68 -17.79 -5.27
C PHE A 454 18.95 -16.38 -4.74
N ILE A 455 18.85 -16.17 -3.42
CA ILE A 455 19.23 -14.91 -2.76
C ILE A 455 20.71 -14.61 -3.00
N MET A 456 21.62 -15.56 -2.73
CA MET A 456 23.06 -15.38 -2.96
C MET A 456 23.35 -15.04 -4.42
N LYS A 457 22.73 -15.76 -5.37
CA LYS A 457 22.86 -15.48 -6.80
C LYS A 457 22.40 -14.06 -7.13
N HIS A 458 21.26 -13.65 -6.60
CA HIS A 458 20.73 -12.31 -6.83
C HIS A 458 21.63 -11.23 -6.23
N LEU A 459 22.15 -11.42 -5.02
CA LEU A 459 23.11 -10.50 -4.39
C LEU A 459 24.39 -10.36 -5.24
N LEU A 460 24.99 -11.48 -5.68
CA LEU A 460 26.18 -11.47 -6.52
C LEU A 460 25.96 -10.74 -7.84
N ASN A 461 24.82 -10.98 -8.50
CA ASN A 461 24.44 -10.29 -9.74
C ASN A 461 24.24 -8.78 -9.55
N ASN A 462 24.02 -8.31 -8.32
CA ASN A 462 23.84 -6.91 -7.98
C ASN A 462 25.06 -6.30 -7.26
N GLY A 463 26.24 -6.95 -7.34
CA GLY A 463 27.51 -6.37 -6.88
C GLY A 463 27.94 -6.77 -5.47
N ALA A 464 27.36 -7.80 -4.87
CA ALA A 464 27.89 -8.39 -3.65
C ALA A 464 29.27 -9.00 -3.89
N ARG A 465 30.23 -8.73 -3.00
CA ARG A 465 31.59 -9.25 -3.08
C ARG A 465 31.69 -10.61 -2.38
N LYS A 466 32.33 -11.58 -3.03
CA LYS A 466 32.62 -12.89 -2.44
C LYS A 466 33.62 -12.73 -1.29
N THR A 467 33.17 -13.03 -0.08
CA THR A 467 34.00 -13.04 1.13
C THR A 467 34.88 -14.28 1.19
N ASN A 468 35.82 -14.32 2.14
CA ASN A 468 36.63 -15.52 2.38
C ASN A 468 35.74 -16.68 2.84
N LEU A 469 34.73 -16.42 3.68
CA LEU A 469 33.76 -17.43 4.12
C LEU A 469 33.02 -18.05 2.93
N TYR A 470 32.56 -17.22 1.98
CA TYR A 470 31.91 -17.70 0.77
C TYR A 470 32.82 -18.53 -0.14
N LYS A 471 34.11 -18.16 -0.23
CA LYS A 471 35.07 -18.93 -1.04
C LYS A 471 35.39 -20.29 -0.41
N LEU A 472 35.48 -20.34 0.92
CA LEU A 472 35.77 -21.56 1.68
C LEU A 472 34.60 -22.56 1.68
N SER A 473 33.36 -22.11 1.46
CA SER A 473 32.18 -22.99 1.45
C SER A 473 31.96 -23.76 0.14
N ASP A 474 32.79 -23.52 -0.89
CA ASP A 474 32.76 -24.19 -2.20
C ASP A 474 31.37 -24.26 -2.88
N ILE A 475 30.52 -23.26 -2.62
CA ILE A 475 29.12 -23.25 -3.08
C ILE A 475 28.88 -22.50 -4.40
N ASP A 476 29.91 -21.86 -4.95
CA ASP A 476 29.79 -20.92 -6.08
C ASP A 476 29.19 -21.58 -7.33
N SER A 477 29.62 -22.80 -7.65
CA SER A 477 29.11 -23.57 -8.79
C SER A 477 27.61 -23.87 -8.63
N ALA A 478 27.18 -24.26 -7.43
CA ALA A 478 25.78 -24.52 -7.12
C ALA A 478 24.93 -23.25 -7.21
N VAL A 479 25.42 -22.13 -6.67
CA VAL A 479 24.73 -20.82 -6.75
C VAL A 479 24.57 -20.35 -8.20
N LYS A 480 25.62 -20.45 -9.01
CA LYS A 480 25.57 -20.08 -10.43
C LYS A 480 24.61 -20.97 -11.23
N ALA A 481 24.65 -22.28 -10.97
CA ALA A 481 23.78 -23.25 -11.63
C ALA A 481 22.31 -23.08 -11.23
N TYR A 482 22.02 -22.63 -10.00
CA TYR A 482 20.66 -22.56 -9.47
C TYR A 482 19.68 -21.83 -10.40
N ARG A 483 18.53 -22.45 -10.62
CA ARG A 483 17.38 -21.91 -11.35
C ARG A 483 16.14 -22.10 -10.50
N TYR A 484 15.40 -21.02 -10.27
CA TYR A 484 14.11 -21.11 -9.60
C TYR A 484 13.11 -21.83 -10.52
N SER A 485 12.42 -22.84 -9.99
CA SER A 485 11.40 -23.57 -10.72
C SER A 485 10.10 -22.76 -10.76
N ASN A 486 9.61 -22.43 -11.97
CA ASN A 486 8.35 -21.72 -12.13
C ASN A 486 7.18 -22.67 -11.80
N PRO A 487 6.43 -22.46 -10.70
CA PRO A 487 5.41 -23.41 -10.25
C PRO A 487 4.22 -23.53 -11.21
N TYR A 488 3.99 -22.54 -12.06
CA TYR A 488 2.86 -22.50 -13.00
C TYR A 488 3.14 -23.25 -14.31
N MET A 489 4.39 -23.64 -14.57
CA MET A 489 4.76 -24.29 -15.84
C MET A 489 4.08 -25.65 -16.01
N GLN A 490 3.86 -26.39 -14.91
CA GLN A 490 3.25 -27.71 -14.93
C GLN A 490 1.75 -27.66 -15.26
N GLU A 491 1.11 -26.51 -15.06
CA GLU A 491 -0.31 -26.32 -15.41
C GLU A 491 -0.52 -26.22 -16.92
N ILE A 492 0.52 -25.86 -17.69
CA ILE A 492 0.43 -25.61 -19.14
C ILE A 492 0.45 -26.94 -19.91
N ARG A 493 -0.65 -27.21 -20.62
CA ARG A 493 -0.90 -28.49 -21.31
C ARG A 493 -1.15 -28.28 -22.79
N VAL A 494 -0.98 -29.36 -23.55
CA VAL A 494 -1.40 -29.45 -24.96
C VAL A 494 -2.92 -29.32 -25.03
N SER A 495 -3.42 -28.64 -26.07
CA SER A 495 -4.84 -28.40 -26.32
C SER A 495 -5.59 -27.57 -25.26
N MET A 496 -4.88 -26.91 -24.35
CA MET A 496 -5.45 -26.01 -23.36
C MET A 496 -6.23 -24.86 -24.02
N SER A 497 -7.39 -24.48 -23.47
CA SER A 497 -8.16 -23.33 -23.97
C SER A 497 -7.49 -21.99 -23.61
N TYR A 498 -7.80 -20.93 -24.38
CA TYR A 498 -7.28 -19.60 -24.07
C TYR A 498 -7.74 -19.09 -22.70
N GLY A 499 -8.99 -19.36 -22.30
CA GLY A 499 -9.52 -18.97 -20.99
C GLY A 499 -8.78 -19.63 -19.83
N GLU A 500 -8.44 -20.92 -19.95
CA GLU A 500 -7.61 -21.61 -18.96
C GLU A 500 -6.21 -21.03 -18.87
N PHE A 501 -5.58 -20.71 -20.01
CA PHE A 501 -4.26 -20.10 -20.02
C PHE A 501 -4.27 -18.69 -19.41
N LYS A 502 -5.27 -17.89 -19.75
CA LYS A 502 -5.50 -16.55 -19.17
C LYS A 502 -5.70 -16.61 -17.66
N ARG A 503 -6.37 -17.65 -17.16
CA ARG A 503 -6.49 -17.92 -15.72
C ARG A 503 -5.13 -18.13 -15.05
N ILE A 504 -4.20 -18.85 -15.69
CA ILE A 504 -2.83 -19.02 -15.18
C ILE A 504 -2.12 -17.68 -15.11
N LEU A 505 -2.17 -16.87 -16.18
CA LEU A 505 -1.53 -15.55 -16.20
C LEU A 505 -2.09 -14.61 -15.12
N ARG A 506 -3.41 -14.67 -14.88
CA ARG A 506 -4.07 -13.97 -13.79
C ARG A 506 -3.58 -14.44 -12.43
N ASN A 507 -3.52 -15.75 -12.20
CA ASN A 507 -3.05 -16.32 -10.93
C ASN A 507 -1.60 -15.92 -10.62
N ILE A 508 -0.75 -15.71 -11.64
CA ILE A 508 0.61 -15.17 -11.48
C ILE A 508 0.56 -13.72 -10.98
N GLY A 509 -0.30 -12.87 -11.55
CA GLY A 509 -0.46 -11.47 -11.15
C GLY A 509 -1.08 -11.29 -9.76
N GLU A 510 -1.87 -12.27 -9.32
CA GLU A 510 -2.53 -12.32 -8.01
C GLU A 510 -1.68 -13.06 -6.94
N ASP A 511 -0.46 -13.54 -7.27
CA ASP A 511 0.42 -14.21 -6.31
C ASP A 511 1.42 -13.23 -5.67
N HIS A 512 1.08 -12.80 -4.46
CA HIS A 512 1.82 -11.80 -3.69
C HIS A 512 3.12 -12.32 -3.04
N ARG A 513 3.41 -13.62 -3.14
CA ARG A 513 4.71 -14.19 -2.76
C ARG A 513 5.83 -13.63 -3.64
N PHE A 514 5.51 -13.24 -4.87
CA PHE A 514 6.44 -12.72 -5.84
C PHE A 514 6.40 -11.19 -5.93
N CYS A 515 7.56 -10.56 -6.16
CA CYS A 515 7.60 -9.15 -6.54
C CYS A 515 7.07 -8.98 -7.98
N LEU A 516 6.65 -7.76 -8.35
CA LEU A 516 6.06 -7.49 -9.67
C LEU A 516 6.99 -7.88 -10.83
N LYS A 517 8.30 -7.67 -10.69
CA LYS A 517 9.27 -8.06 -11.73
C LYS A 517 9.34 -9.57 -11.88
N PHE A 518 9.30 -10.29 -10.76
CA PHE A 518 9.34 -11.74 -10.77
C PHE A 518 8.06 -12.33 -11.38
N GLN A 519 6.89 -11.82 -11.02
CA GLN A 519 5.60 -12.17 -11.65
C GLN A 519 5.66 -12.03 -13.18
N LYS A 520 6.18 -10.90 -13.67
CA LYS A 520 6.37 -10.66 -15.11
C LYS A 520 7.28 -11.70 -15.77
N ASN A 521 8.38 -12.06 -15.12
CA ASN A 521 9.30 -13.07 -15.64
C ASN A 521 8.65 -14.47 -15.67
N LEU A 522 7.85 -14.83 -14.64
CA LEU A 522 7.09 -16.08 -14.62
C LEU A 522 6.06 -16.12 -15.76
N ALA A 523 5.35 -15.02 -15.99
CA ALA A 523 4.37 -14.90 -17.07
C ALA A 523 5.00 -15.09 -18.45
N VAL A 524 6.16 -14.47 -18.71
CA VAL A 524 6.92 -14.64 -19.96
C VAL A 524 7.27 -16.10 -20.20
N GLN A 525 7.76 -16.80 -19.17
CA GLN A 525 8.09 -18.22 -19.25
C GLN A 525 6.85 -19.06 -19.59
N CYS A 526 5.72 -18.79 -18.93
CA CYS A 526 4.45 -19.46 -19.21
C CYS A 526 3.96 -19.20 -20.64
N ILE A 527 4.07 -17.98 -21.15
CA ILE A 527 3.70 -17.63 -22.54
C ILE A 527 4.56 -18.39 -23.55
N LYS A 528 5.89 -18.42 -23.33
CA LYS A 528 6.81 -19.19 -24.18
C LYS A 528 6.43 -20.67 -24.22
N ARG A 529 6.12 -21.27 -23.05
CA ARG A 529 5.70 -22.67 -22.95
C ARG A 529 4.34 -22.92 -23.61
N PHE A 530 3.36 -22.03 -23.41
CA PHE A 530 2.04 -22.15 -24.03
C PHE A 530 2.14 -22.13 -25.56
N ILE A 531 2.94 -21.19 -26.10
CA ILE A 531 3.25 -21.12 -27.53
C ILE A 531 3.88 -22.41 -28.00
N GLU A 532 4.87 -22.95 -27.27
CA GLU A 532 5.58 -24.17 -27.63
C GLU A 532 4.66 -25.39 -27.76
N VAL A 533 3.80 -25.64 -26.76
CA VAL A 533 3.01 -26.88 -26.70
C VAL A 533 1.69 -26.82 -27.46
N ASN A 534 1.22 -25.63 -27.84
CA ASN A 534 -0.06 -25.45 -28.55
C ASN A 534 0.09 -25.04 -30.02
N LYS A 535 1.30 -25.12 -30.61
CA LYS A 535 1.55 -24.73 -32.02
C LYS A 535 0.64 -25.42 -33.04
N GLN A 536 0.19 -26.63 -32.74
CA GLN A 536 -0.65 -27.45 -33.63
C GLN A 536 -2.15 -27.28 -33.37
N HIS A 537 -2.54 -26.40 -32.45
CA HIS A 537 -3.94 -26.21 -32.13
C HIS A 537 -4.66 -25.48 -33.28
N PRO A 538 -5.86 -25.93 -33.74
CA PRO A 538 -6.55 -25.33 -34.90
C PRO A 538 -6.75 -23.81 -34.82
N ASN A 539 -7.07 -23.28 -33.63
CA ASN A 539 -7.23 -21.84 -33.38
C ASN A 539 -5.96 -21.14 -32.84
N PHE A 540 -4.76 -21.64 -33.12
CA PHE A 540 -3.52 -21.12 -32.54
C PHE A 540 -3.31 -19.62 -32.81
N GLU A 541 -3.46 -19.17 -34.07
CA GLU A 541 -3.24 -17.77 -34.43
C GLU A 541 -4.22 -16.81 -33.72
N ASN A 542 -5.51 -17.12 -33.77
CA ASN A 542 -6.55 -16.31 -33.12
C ASN A 542 -6.32 -16.18 -31.61
N ARG A 543 -5.84 -17.25 -30.96
CA ARG A 543 -5.49 -17.22 -29.53
C ARG A 543 -4.30 -16.33 -29.23
N LEU A 544 -3.28 -16.33 -30.09
CA LEU A 544 -2.12 -15.45 -29.92
C LEU A 544 -2.44 -13.98 -30.20
N LEU A 545 -3.34 -13.71 -31.17
CA LEU A 545 -3.85 -12.36 -31.40
C LEU A 545 -4.65 -11.86 -30.19
N GLN A 546 -5.56 -12.69 -29.66
CA GLN A 546 -6.31 -12.36 -28.45
C GLN A 546 -5.38 -12.12 -27.24
N LEU A 547 -4.35 -12.97 -27.06
CA LEU A 547 -3.34 -12.79 -26.02
C LEU A 547 -2.65 -11.44 -26.18
N ARG A 548 -2.23 -11.09 -27.39
CA ARG A 548 -1.57 -9.83 -27.69
C ARG A 548 -2.48 -8.63 -27.35
N ASP A 549 -3.75 -8.70 -27.72
CA ASP A 549 -4.71 -7.62 -27.47
C ASP A 549 -5.01 -7.46 -25.98
N ASP A 550 -5.15 -8.56 -25.24
CA ASP A 550 -5.31 -8.55 -23.78
C ASP A 550 -4.05 -7.97 -23.09
N ILE A 551 -2.85 -8.40 -23.50
CA ILE A 551 -1.56 -7.93 -22.96
C ILE A 551 -1.33 -6.45 -23.25
N ASN A 552 -1.79 -5.95 -24.40
CA ASN A 552 -1.70 -4.55 -24.77
C ASN A 552 -2.83 -3.70 -24.18
N GLY A 553 -3.87 -4.34 -23.63
CA GLY A 553 -5.09 -3.71 -23.14
C GLY A 553 -5.88 -3.02 -24.25
N TYR A 554 -5.88 -3.62 -25.43
CA TYR A 554 -6.78 -3.26 -26.53
C TYR A 554 -8.16 -3.92 -26.36
N SER A 555 -8.21 -5.04 -25.63
CA SER A 555 -9.46 -5.63 -25.14
C SER A 555 -10.13 -4.76 -24.08
N ALA A 556 -11.44 -4.97 -23.87
CA ALA A 556 -12.20 -4.31 -22.80
C ALA A 556 -11.50 -4.46 -21.42
N ASP A 557 -11.69 -3.49 -20.52
CA ASP A 557 -10.97 -3.47 -19.22
C ASP A 557 -11.21 -4.75 -18.40
N GLU A 558 -12.44 -5.29 -18.39
CA GLU A 558 -12.74 -6.57 -17.72
C GLU A 558 -12.00 -7.76 -18.34
N GLU A 559 -11.77 -7.76 -19.65
CA GLU A 559 -11.01 -8.81 -20.31
C GLU A 559 -9.51 -8.68 -20.02
N SER A 560 -8.95 -7.48 -20.12
CA SER A 560 -7.50 -7.29 -19.92
C SER A 560 -7.06 -7.18 -18.46
N ALA A 561 -7.99 -6.98 -17.52
CA ALA A 561 -7.70 -6.73 -16.10
C ALA A 561 -6.78 -7.79 -15.46
N GLY A 562 -7.01 -9.07 -15.76
CA GLY A 562 -6.21 -10.17 -15.18
C GLY A 562 -4.73 -10.18 -15.60
N VAL A 563 -4.38 -9.50 -16.69
CA VAL A 563 -3.00 -9.40 -17.19
C VAL A 563 -2.43 -7.98 -17.10
N LYS A 564 -3.18 -7.04 -16.52
CA LYS A 564 -2.85 -5.62 -16.43
C LYS A 564 -1.50 -5.36 -15.72
N TYR A 565 -1.11 -6.21 -14.77
CA TYR A 565 0.17 -6.14 -14.08
C TYR A 565 1.37 -6.18 -15.03
N ILE A 566 1.26 -6.81 -16.20
CA ILE A 566 2.33 -6.87 -17.21
C ILE A 566 2.65 -5.46 -17.73
N ARG A 567 1.64 -4.59 -17.85
CA ARG A 567 1.77 -3.18 -18.25
C ARG A 567 2.09 -2.24 -17.10
N GLN A 568 2.05 -2.72 -15.84
CA GLN A 568 2.32 -1.86 -14.68
C GLN A 568 3.75 -1.33 -14.71
N LEU A 569 3.91 -0.02 -14.66
CA LEU A 569 5.20 0.65 -14.65
C LEU A 569 5.82 0.62 -13.25
N ARG A 570 7.15 0.68 -13.19
CA ARG A 570 7.95 0.61 -11.95
C ARG A 570 8.85 1.83 -11.76
N SER A 571 8.59 2.92 -12.49
CA SER A 571 9.42 4.12 -12.40
C SER A 571 9.35 4.69 -11.00
N LYS A 572 10.51 5.02 -10.43
CA LYS A 572 10.63 5.79 -9.19
C LYS A 572 10.69 7.31 -9.43
N LEU A 573 10.94 7.73 -10.68
CA LEU A 573 11.02 9.14 -11.03
C LEU A 573 9.63 9.73 -11.20
N TRP A 574 9.29 10.68 -10.34
CA TRP A 574 7.97 11.33 -10.26
C TRP A 574 7.50 11.92 -11.59
N ILE A 575 8.37 12.63 -12.30
CA ILE A 575 8.05 13.21 -13.61
C ILE A 575 7.61 12.13 -14.62
N ILE A 576 8.29 10.97 -14.63
CA ILE A 576 7.97 9.86 -15.51
C ILE A 576 6.63 9.22 -15.12
N ARG A 577 6.31 9.14 -13.82
CA ARG A 577 5.03 8.62 -13.33
C ARG A 577 3.85 9.48 -13.85
N GLN A 578 4.00 10.80 -13.84
CA GLN A 578 2.96 11.74 -14.28
C GLN A 578 2.73 11.74 -15.80
N LEU A 579 3.79 11.52 -16.57
CA LEU A 579 3.72 11.44 -18.03
C LEU A 579 3.16 10.09 -18.51
N ARG A 580 3.53 8.99 -17.85
CA ARG A 580 3.23 7.64 -18.33
C ARG A 580 2.08 6.95 -17.60
N GLY A 581 1.63 7.49 -16.47
CA GLY A 581 0.64 6.87 -15.60
C GLY A 581 1.14 5.56 -14.96
N LEU A 582 0.23 4.85 -14.29
CA LEU A 582 0.53 3.58 -13.62
C LEU A 582 0.74 2.42 -14.60
N TYR A 583 0.07 2.45 -15.75
CA TYR A 583 0.09 1.41 -16.77
C TYR A 583 0.58 1.98 -18.10
N GLY A 584 1.51 1.30 -18.75
CA GLY A 584 2.06 1.74 -20.04
C GLY A 584 2.98 0.71 -20.69
N TRP A 585 3.76 1.14 -21.68
CA TRP A 585 4.65 0.25 -22.42
C TRP A 585 5.81 -0.28 -21.56
N THR A 586 5.96 -1.61 -21.44
CA THR A 586 7.05 -2.21 -20.65
C THR A 586 7.97 -3.09 -21.49
N SER A 587 9.21 -3.29 -21.02
CA SER A 587 10.13 -4.23 -21.69
C SER A 587 9.60 -5.66 -21.71
N THR A 588 8.90 -6.08 -20.65
CA THR A 588 8.21 -7.39 -20.59
C THR A 588 7.13 -7.49 -21.66
N GLN A 589 6.32 -6.44 -21.83
CA GLN A 589 5.31 -6.40 -22.89
C GLN A 589 5.95 -6.49 -24.27
N TRP A 590 7.05 -5.78 -24.51
CA TRP A 590 7.81 -5.88 -25.76
C TRP A 590 8.34 -7.30 -26.01
N GLU A 591 8.89 -7.97 -24.99
CA GLU A 591 9.38 -9.35 -25.10
C GLU A 591 8.24 -10.33 -25.44
N ILE A 592 7.08 -10.18 -24.79
CA ILE A 592 5.89 -10.99 -25.07
C ILE A 592 5.42 -10.77 -26.51
N ASN A 593 5.27 -9.52 -26.93
CA ASN A 593 4.83 -9.18 -28.28
C ASN A 593 5.80 -9.71 -29.34
N SER A 594 7.11 -9.62 -29.10
CA SER A 594 8.13 -10.17 -30.00
C SER A 594 8.03 -11.70 -30.10
N THR A 595 7.82 -12.37 -28.97
CA THR A 595 7.63 -13.84 -28.92
C THR A 595 6.37 -14.26 -29.68
N ILE A 596 5.26 -13.53 -29.51
CA ILE A 596 3.99 -13.79 -30.22
C ILE A 596 4.18 -13.58 -31.73
N ASN A 597 4.77 -12.47 -32.14
CA ASN A 597 4.97 -12.15 -33.55
C ASN A 597 5.87 -13.18 -34.25
N GLN A 598 6.94 -13.62 -33.58
CA GLN A 598 7.80 -14.70 -34.09
C GLN A 598 7.03 -16.01 -34.24
N ALA A 599 6.20 -16.37 -33.26
CA ALA A 599 5.39 -17.58 -33.32
C ALA A 599 4.35 -17.55 -34.45
N LEU A 600 3.68 -16.41 -34.66
CA LEU A 600 2.73 -16.21 -35.76
C LEU A 600 3.41 -16.31 -37.12
N ALA A 601 4.58 -15.68 -37.29
CA ALA A 601 5.34 -15.75 -38.54
C ALA A 601 5.80 -17.18 -38.87
N GLN A 602 6.27 -17.92 -37.85
CA GLN A 602 6.68 -19.32 -38.01
C GLN A 602 5.51 -20.27 -38.32
N HIS A 603 4.31 -19.98 -37.80
CA HIS A 603 3.11 -20.77 -38.08
C HIS A 603 2.64 -20.55 -39.52
N LYS A 604 2.54 -19.30 -39.97
CA LYS A 604 2.19 -18.94 -41.36
C LYS A 604 3.15 -19.52 -42.40
N ALA A 605 4.45 -19.57 -42.09
CA ALA A 605 5.44 -20.17 -42.97
C ALA A 605 5.33 -21.71 -43.10
N LYS A 606 4.56 -22.37 -42.21
CA LYS A 606 4.37 -23.83 -42.20
C LYS A 606 3.02 -24.28 -42.77
N GLU A 607 2.06 -23.38 -42.95
CA GLU A 607 0.90 -23.70 -43.76
C GLU A 607 1.37 -23.92 -45.21
N PRO A 608 1.07 -25.09 -45.84
CA PRO A 608 1.39 -25.28 -47.23
C PRO A 608 0.65 -24.20 -48.01
N GLY A 609 1.38 -23.35 -48.73
CA GLY A 609 0.76 -22.47 -49.71
C GLY A 609 -0.05 -23.36 -50.64
N CYS A 610 -1.38 -23.24 -50.58
CA CYS A 610 -2.25 -23.85 -51.57
C CYS A 610 -1.84 -23.28 -52.93
N PHE A 611 -1.01 -24.02 -53.66
CA PHE A 611 -0.74 -23.80 -55.07
C PHE A 611 -2.09 -23.80 -55.79
N SER A 612 -2.58 -22.60 -56.10
CA SER A 612 -3.64 -22.38 -57.07
C SER A 612 -3.01 -22.55 -58.45
N PHE A 613 -3.12 -23.77 -58.97
CA PHE A 613 -2.98 -24.05 -60.40
C PHE A 613 -4.25 -23.56 -61.13
N PHE A 614 -4.05 -22.83 -62.25
CA PHE A 614 -5.03 -22.19 -63.16
C PHE A 614 -5.73 -20.93 -62.59
N SER A 615 -5.88 -19.79 -63.28
CA SER A 615 -5.65 -19.37 -64.67
C SER A 615 -5.73 -17.83 -64.75
N SER A 616 -4.98 -17.26 -65.69
CA SER A 616 -5.23 -15.99 -66.44
C SER A 616 -5.36 -14.65 -65.69
N LYS A 617 -4.37 -13.77 -65.91
CA LYS A 617 -4.55 -12.30 -65.90
C LYS A 617 -5.59 -11.89 -66.95
N PRO A 618 -6.31 -10.78 -66.72
CA PRO A 618 -5.93 -9.55 -67.41
C PRO A 618 -5.88 -8.28 -66.52
N GLN A 619 -5.05 -7.35 -66.98
CA GLN A 619 -4.92 -5.92 -66.62
C GLN A 619 -6.26 -5.19 -66.45
N ARG A 620 -6.45 -4.32 -65.45
CA ARG A 620 -6.40 -2.81 -65.42
C ARG A 620 -7.44 -2.41 -64.33
N GLU A 621 -7.41 -1.35 -63.53
CA GLU A 621 -6.99 0.06 -63.68
C GLU A 621 -6.55 0.67 -62.33
N HIS A 622 -5.75 1.72 -62.46
CA HIS A 622 -5.40 2.69 -61.41
C HIS A 622 -6.63 3.43 -60.87
N VAL A 623 -6.78 3.49 -59.54
CA VAL A 623 -7.42 4.64 -58.88
C VAL A 623 -6.60 5.05 -57.66
N ASN A 624 -6.04 6.25 -57.76
CA ASN A 624 -5.34 6.97 -56.70
C ASN A 624 -6.25 7.18 -55.48
N ARG A 625 -5.78 6.80 -54.28
CA ARG A 625 -6.11 7.49 -53.04
C ARG A 625 -4.87 7.59 -52.16
N VAL A 626 -4.45 8.83 -51.96
CA VAL A 626 -3.41 9.29 -51.04
C VAL A 626 -3.90 9.06 -49.60
N PRO A 627 -3.06 8.52 -48.69
CA PRO A 627 -3.22 8.72 -47.26
C PRO A 627 -2.28 9.83 -46.78
N GLU A 628 -2.86 10.83 -46.09
CA GLU A 628 -2.14 11.89 -45.40
C GLU A 628 -1.18 11.33 -44.35
N LEU A 629 0.02 11.89 -44.34
CA LEU A 629 1.08 11.67 -43.36
C LEU A 629 0.81 12.52 -42.12
N ASP A 630 0.49 11.90 -40.99
CA ASP A 630 0.64 12.55 -39.68
C ASP A 630 1.95 12.14 -39.02
N ASN A 631 2.86 13.11 -39.01
CA ASN A 631 4.14 13.11 -38.33
C ASN A 631 3.96 13.09 -36.80
N TYR A 632 4.41 12.04 -36.13
CA TYR A 632 4.95 12.16 -34.77
C TYR A 632 6.30 11.47 -34.71
N SER A 633 7.32 12.30 -34.88
CA SER A 633 8.74 11.99 -34.70
C SER A 633 9.00 11.45 -33.29
N CYS A 634 9.47 10.20 -33.27
CA CYS A 634 10.00 9.51 -32.12
C CYS A 634 11.35 10.13 -31.72
N LEU A 635 11.44 10.77 -30.56
CA LEU A 635 12.72 11.12 -29.95
C LEU A 635 13.15 9.98 -29.03
N MET A 636 14.11 9.22 -29.53
CA MET A 636 14.91 8.24 -28.80
C MET A 636 15.88 8.98 -27.86
N MET A 637 15.78 8.74 -26.55
CA MET A 637 16.93 8.80 -25.63
C MET A 637 16.73 7.76 -24.52
N GLY A 638 17.83 7.08 -24.18
CA GLY A 638 17.90 5.84 -23.40
C GLY A 638 17.78 5.97 -21.89
#